data_AF-W1P8W5-F1
#
_entry.id   AF-W1P8W5-F1
#
_cell.length_a   1.000
_cell.length_b   1.000
_cell.length_c   1.000
_cell.angle_alpha   90.00
_cell.angle_beta   90.00
_cell.angle_gamma   90.00
#
_symmetry.space_group_name_H-M   'P 1'
#
loop_
_entity.id
_entity.type
_entity.pdbx_description
1 polymer ?
#
loop_
_entity_poly.entity_id
_entity_poly.type
_entity_poly.pdbx_seq_one_letter_code
_entity_poly.pdbx_strand_id
1 'polypeptide(L)'
;MGDIELCRLFSLSEEFKYVIVRQDEKMELAKLLDCVPIPVKESLEEPSAKINVLLQACICQLKLEGLSLASDMVYITQSAGQPLRALFEIVLKRGWTQLAEKALNLCKMVGKCMWRAQTPLRQFKGIPNDILMKIEKKDLAWERYYDLSSQEIGELVRFPKMGITLHKLIHQFPKLNLAANVQPITHTVLRVELSITPDFQWDEKVHGYVEPFWISGWVLRLYCLCLSDTLFCQKNTPLQLSFWTCNLFRPSHEALYQDFKHFNSIQTQVFTVLYNSDDNVLVAAPTCSGKTMCAEFALLRNHHKGPDSIMRVVYIAPMEALAEERYRDWEQKFGKGLGLRVVKLTGETATDLKLLEKAQIIISTPKKWDALSRRWKQWKHVQQVSLFIVDELHLIGGQGGPVLEVIISRMSKCKDLGEWIGANSHGLFNFPPGVRPVPLEIHIQGVDIANFKARMHAMTRPTYTAIVQHAKGEMPALVYVPTRKHARLTAHDLVTYANAKSGEKSSFLLQPKEVLEPFISRVSEPALCTALRHGVGYIHEGLSSIDQDMVSHLFSAGCIQVCVSSSSMCWGTPLLAYLVVVMGTQYYDGRENVHTDYPITDLLQMMGNANRPLKDISGKCVILCHAPRKEYYKKFVYEFFSVESHLQHFLHDNLNAEVVVGTIKRKEDAVDYLTWTFMYRRLSQNPNYYNLRGVSRRHHSDHLSELVENALANLDASNCGHKGWHVPLPIEPCYTTTERFSSLLTAKTKLKGLIEILASAPEYTDLPIRPGKEEMIRKLINHQRFSVEKPQYTDPHLKANALLQAHFSRHTVVGNLAADQREVLLSANRLLQVMVDVISTDGWLVLTLSAMELSQMVTQGIWDKDTVLLQLPHFTRALAKKCKENPGKSIETIFDLLEMEDEERRDLLQISDSQLLDISKLGNRFPNIDMSYEILEGEVVRAGENVTLQVTLQRDLDGRSKVGPVDAPRYSKANEEGWWLVIGDFKLNQLLAITRFLCRGNPR
;
A
#
# COMPACT_ATOMS: atom_id res chain seq x y z
N MET A 1 39.91 23.25 -0.08
CA MET A 1 40.41 22.79 1.23
C MET A 1 40.92 21.37 1.04
N GLY A 2 42.24 21.18 1.12
CA GLY A 2 42.91 19.89 1.11
C GLY A 2 43.11 19.35 2.53
N ASP A 3 43.87 18.25 2.64
CA ASP A 3 44.07 17.56 3.93
C ASP A 3 44.90 18.42 4.89
N ILE A 4 45.84 19.22 4.36
CA ILE A 4 46.63 20.22 5.12
C ILE A 4 45.70 21.21 5.83
N GLU A 5 44.80 21.84 5.09
CA GLU A 5 43.90 22.83 5.67
C GLU A 5 42.88 22.21 6.62
N LEU A 6 42.52 20.93 6.42
CA LEU A 6 41.59 20.22 7.29
C LEU A 6 42.22 19.88 8.65
N CYS A 7 43.47 19.40 8.65
CA CYS A 7 44.24 19.17 9.88
C CYS A 7 44.51 20.47 10.64
N ARG A 8 44.80 21.56 9.91
CA ARG A 8 44.92 22.90 10.49
C ARG A 8 43.61 23.42 11.07
N LEU A 9 42.49 23.23 10.37
CA LEU A 9 41.19 23.66 10.89
C LEU A 9 40.83 22.91 12.18
N PHE A 10 41.15 21.62 12.25
CA PHE A 10 40.99 20.83 13.46
C PHE A 10 41.89 21.33 14.61
N SER A 11 43.14 21.69 14.34
CA SER A 11 44.07 22.13 15.39
C SER A 11 43.69 23.48 16.03
N LEU A 12 42.79 24.24 15.39
CA LEU A 12 42.25 25.50 15.89
C LEU A 12 40.97 25.33 16.73
N SER A 13 40.56 24.10 17.05
CA SER A 13 39.34 23.84 17.82
C SER A 13 39.46 24.40 19.24
N GLU A 14 38.38 25.00 19.76
CA GLU A 14 38.31 25.62 21.09
C GLU A 14 38.57 24.60 22.21
N GLU A 15 38.26 23.33 21.95
CA GLU A 15 38.59 22.18 22.80
C GLU A 15 40.08 22.14 23.16
N PHE A 16 40.97 22.62 22.29
CA PHE A 16 42.42 22.55 22.49
C PHE A 16 43.07 23.86 22.95
N LYS A 17 42.29 24.86 23.35
CA LYS A 17 42.79 26.20 23.69
C LYS A 17 43.84 26.25 24.82
N TYR A 18 43.87 25.24 25.68
CA TYR A 18 44.81 25.14 26.79
C TYR A 18 46.06 24.32 26.49
N VAL A 19 46.16 23.74 25.28
CA VAL A 19 47.38 23.08 24.83
C VAL A 19 48.43 24.17 24.58
N ILE A 20 49.62 23.99 25.13
CA ILE A 20 50.75 24.90 24.98
C ILE A 20 51.97 24.14 24.50
N VAL A 21 52.88 24.81 23.80
CA VAL A 21 54.19 24.26 23.42
C VAL A 21 55.16 24.52 24.57
N ARG A 22 55.64 23.46 25.23
CA ARG A 22 56.63 23.58 26.31
C ARG A 22 58.05 23.51 25.74
N GLN A 23 59.02 24.18 26.37
CA GLN A 23 60.39 24.28 25.83
C GLN A 23 61.13 22.94 25.77
N ASP A 24 60.89 22.08 26.77
CA ASP A 24 61.45 20.73 26.91
C ASP A 24 60.92 19.74 25.86
N GLU A 25 59.81 20.06 25.20
CA GLU A 25 59.16 19.21 24.20
C GLU A 25 59.53 19.55 22.75
N LYS A 26 60.08 20.75 22.50
CA LYS A 26 60.29 21.27 21.13
C LYS A 26 61.20 20.40 20.29
N MET A 27 62.25 19.84 20.89
CA MET A 27 63.20 18.99 20.17
C MET A 27 62.55 17.67 19.72
N GLU A 28 61.69 17.09 20.57
CA GLU A 28 60.92 15.89 20.22
C GLU A 28 59.85 16.23 19.17
N LEU A 29 59.15 17.36 19.33
CA LEU A 29 58.14 17.82 18.37
C LEU A 29 58.70 18.10 16.98
N ALA A 30 59.91 18.67 16.89
CA ALA A 30 60.61 18.87 15.63
C ALA A 30 60.95 17.55 14.93
N LYS A 31 61.40 16.53 15.69
CA LYS A 31 61.63 15.18 15.13
C LYS A 31 60.35 14.55 14.62
N LEU A 32 59.23 14.73 15.33
CA LEU A 32 57.93 14.22 14.92
C LEU A 32 57.42 14.93 13.66
N LEU A 33 57.67 16.24 13.53
CA LEU A 33 57.30 17.02 12.35
C LEU A 33 57.90 16.44 11.06
N ASP A 34 59.13 15.91 11.12
CA ASP A 34 59.78 15.26 9.98
C ASP A 34 59.21 13.86 9.66
N CYS A 35 58.47 13.26 10.60
CA CYS A 35 57.88 11.91 10.46
C CYS A 35 56.40 11.92 10.06
N VAL A 36 55.71 13.05 10.13
CA VAL A 36 54.28 13.13 9.83
C VAL A 36 54.02 13.30 8.31
N PRO A 37 53.03 12.60 7.73
CA PRO A 37 52.87 12.55 6.28
C PRO A 37 52.13 13.76 5.68
N ILE A 38 51.33 14.50 6.46
CA ILE A 38 50.66 15.72 5.99
C ILE A 38 51.46 16.93 6.46
N PRO A 39 51.92 17.79 5.53
CA PRO A 39 52.69 18.98 5.89
C PRO A 39 51.95 19.91 6.84
N VAL A 40 52.64 20.37 7.90
CA VAL A 40 52.17 21.37 8.85
C VAL A 40 52.78 22.72 8.45
N LYS A 41 51.93 23.74 8.24
CA LYS A 41 52.36 25.08 7.76
C LYS A 41 52.58 26.06 8.92
N GLU A 42 52.05 25.73 10.07
CA GLU A 42 52.13 26.48 11.32
C GLU A 42 53.55 26.43 11.90
N SER A 43 53.97 27.50 12.59
CA SER A 43 55.27 27.52 13.27
C SER A 43 55.26 26.52 14.44
N LEU A 44 56.39 25.84 14.70
CA LEU A 44 56.53 24.91 15.84
C LEU A 44 56.31 25.56 17.22
N GLU A 45 56.33 26.89 17.28
CA GLU A 45 56.00 27.67 18.48
C GLU A 45 54.49 27.78 18.72
N GLU A 46 53.67 27.52 17.70
CA GLU A 46 52.21 27.61 17.80
C GLU A 46 51.61 26.31 18.38
N PRO A 47 50.66 26.40 19.34
CA PRO A 47 49.91 25.24 19.81
C PRO A 47 49.22 24.44 18.71
N SER A 48 48.73 25.13 17.67
CA SER A 48 48.11 24.53 16.48
C SER A 48 49.05 23.54 15.78
N ALA A 49 50.35 23.87 15.66
CA ALA A 49 51.36 22.98 15.09
C ALA A 49 51.53 21.73 15.94
N LYS A 50 51.63 21.90 17.27
CA LYS A 50 51.72 20.79 18.23
C LYS A 50 50.52 19.86 18.13
N ILE A 51 49.30 20.40 18.12
CA ILE A 51 48.06 19.60 18.02
C ILE A 51 48.01 18.83 16.70
N ASN A 52 48.37 19.48 15.59
CA ASN A 52 48.38 18.87 14.27
C ASN A 52 49.40 17.72 14.18
N VAL A 53 50.64 17.95 14.62
CA VAL A 53 51.70 16.93 14.66
C VAL A 53 51.29 15.76 15.56
N LEU A 54 50.74 16.01 16.76
CA LEU A 54 50.32 14.95 17.68
C LEU A 54 49.14 14.14 17.16
N LEU A 55 48.18 14.76 16.47
CA LEU A 55 47.09 14.04 15.80
C LEU A 55 47.66 13.06 14.76
N GLN A 56 48.57 13.53 13.91
CA GLN A 56 49.19 12.71 12.88
C GLN A 56 50.09 11.63 13.46
N ALA A 57 50.85 11.94 14.52
CA ALA A 57 51.68 10.98 15.24
C ALA A 57 50.83 9.84 15.85
N CYS A 58 49.63 10.15 16.34
CA CYS A 58 48.68 9.14 16.78
C CYS A 58 48.21 8.21 15.64
N ILE A 59 47.84 8.78 14.48
CA ILE A 59 47.43 7.98 13.30
C ILE A 59 48.60 7.09 12.84
N CYS A 60 49.83 7.59 12.91
CA CYS A 60 51.05 6.81 12.62
C CYS A 60 51.42 5.79 13.72
N GLN A 61 50.77 5.81 14.89
CA GLN A 61 51.13 5.01 16.07
C GLN A 61 52.59 5.20 16.52
N LEU A 62 53.10 6.43 16.43
CA LEU A 62 54.46 6.75 16.88
C LEU A 62 54.56 6.67 18.41
N LYS A 63 55.71 6.20 18.90
CA LYS A 63 56.03 6.19 20.33
C LYS A 63 56.65 7.53 20.71
N LEU A 64 56.19 8.10 21.82
CA LEU A 64 56.68 9.36 22.39
C LEU A 64 57.57 9.05 23.61
N GLU A 65 58.67 9.78 23.75
CA GLU A 65 59.62 9.68 24.86
C GLU A 65 59.17 10.55 26.04
N GLY A 66 58.63 11.74 25.75
CA GLY A 66 58.13 12.68 26.76
C GLY A 66 56.75 12.31 27.32
N LEU A 67 56.64 12.20 28.64
CA LEU A 67 55.36 11.92 29.34
C LEU A 67 54.31 13.02 29.10
N SER A 68 54.75 14.28 29.00
CA SER A 68 53.87 15.43 28.77
C SER A 68 53.28 15.46 27.36
N LEU A 69 54.09 15.19 26.32
CA LEU A 69 53.62 15.02 24.94
C LEU A 69 52.71 13.80 24.79
N ALA A 70 53.01 12.70 25.47
CA ALA A 70 52.17 11.51 25.48
C ALA A 70 50.79 11.79 26.09
N SER A 71 50.75 12.53 27.20
CA SER A 71 49.50 12.96 27.83
C SER A 71 48.69 13.88 26.90
N ASP A 72 49.32 14.85 26.25
CA ASP A 72 48.66 15.75 25.30
C ASP A 72 48.14 15.00 24.06
N MET A 73 48.88 14.02 23.54
CA MET A 73 48.43 13.16 22.44
C MET A 73 47.18 12.35 22.83
N VAL A 74 47.14 11.79 24.04
CA VAL A 74 45.96 11.07 24.55
C VAL A 74 44.76 12.02 24.67
N TYR A 75 44.97 13.22 25.21
CA TYR A 75 43.92 14.23 25.32
C TYR A 75 43.34 14.64 23.96
N ILE A 76 44.22 14.94 22.99
CA ILE A 76 43.82 15.34 21.63
C ILE A 76 43.01 14.23 20.97
N THR A 77 43.47 12.98 21.07
CA THR A 77 42.85 11.83 20.39
C THR A 77 41.51 11.43 20.99
N GLN A 78 41.38 11.45 22.32
CA GLN A 78 40.10 11.23 23.00
C GLN A 78 39.08 12.31 22.65
N SER A 79 39.54 13.55 22.46
CA SER A 79 38.67 14.68 22.13
C SER A 79 38.42 14.82 20.62
N ALA A 80 39.23 14.20 19.76
CA ALA A 80 39.22 14.46 18.31
C ALA A 80 37.91 14.02 17.60
N GLY A 81 37.24 12.99 18.13
CA GLY A 81 36.07 12.40 17.47
C GLY A 81 34.92 13.38 17.27
N GLN A 82 34.58 14.17 18.29
CA GLN A 82 33.48 15.12 18.25
C GLN A 82 33.68 16.27 17.23
N PRO A 83 34.78 17.04 17.25
CA PRO A 83 35.01 18.14 16.30
C PRO A 83 35.21 17.63 14.87
N LEU A 84 35.88 16.50 14.64
CA LEU A 84 36.01 15.91 13.30
C LEU A 84 34.65 15.48 12.74
N ARG A 85 33.81 14.86 13.59
CA ARG A 85 32.46 14.47 13.20
C ARG A 85 31.58 15.69 12.91
N ALA A 86 31.68 16.74 13.72
CA ALA A 86 30.99 18.00 13.47
C ALA A 86 31.42 18.65 12.15
N LEU A 87 32.73 18.68 11.86
CA LEU A 87 33.25 19.15 10.58
C LEU A 87 32.68 18.35 9.41
N PHE A 88 32.70 17.02 9.49
CA PHE A 88 32.10 16.16 8.47
C PHE A 88 30.62 16.49 8.25
N GLU A 89 29.82 16.62 9.31
CA GLU A 89 28.39 16.89 9.22
C GLU A 89 28.08 18.28 8.65
N ILE A 90 28.86 19.31 9.02
CA ILE A 90 28.73 20.66 8.44
C ILE A 90 28.99 20.63 6.94
N VAL A 91 30.09 19.99 6.53
CA VAL A 91 30.52 19.91 5.13
C VAL A 91 29.53 19.09 4.30
N LEU A 92 29.01 17.99 4.86
CA LEU A 92 27.97 17.17 4.26
C LEU A 92 26.68 17.97 4.05
N LYS A 93 26.22 18.71 5.07
CA LYS A 93 25.02 19.56 5.00
C LYS A 93 25.14 20.68 3.97
N ARG A 94 26.35 21.21 3.76
CA ARG A 94 26.63 22.23 2.73
C ARG A 94 26.75 21.64 1.31
N GLY A 95 26.70 20.32 1.16
CA GLY A 95 26.81 19.65 -0.14
C GLY A 95 28.23 19.68 -0.73
N TRP A 96 29.26 19.83 0.10
CA TRP A 96 30.66 19.86 -0.34
C TRP A 96 31.25 18.45 -0.39
N THR A 97 30.81 17.66 -1.37
CA THR A 97 31.06 16.20 -1.46
C THR A 97 32.54 15.80 -1.33
N GLN A 98 33.45 16.45 -2.07
CA GLN A 98 34.89 16.16 -2.01
C GLN A 98 35.47 16.40 -0.61
N LEU A 99 35.05 17.48 0.04
CA LEU A 99 35.51 17.80 1.39
C LEU A 99 34.84 16.90 2.44
N ALA A 100 33.60 16.48 2.21
CA ALA A 100 32.89 15.55 3.09
C ALA A 100 33.58 14.18 3.06
N GLU A 101 34.01 13.70 1.89
CA GLU A 101 34.81 12.47 1.77
C GLU A 101 36.11 12.58 2.56
N LYS A 102 36.85 13.70 2.41
CA LYS A 102 38.10 13.95 3.15
C LYS A 102 37.87 14.02 4.66
N ALA A 103 36.85 14.75 5.11
CA ALA A 103 36.48 14.84 6.52
C ALA A 103 36.06 13.49 7.11
N LEU A 104 35.30 12.69 6.36
CA LEU A 104 34.93 11.33 6.78
C LEU A 104 36.15 10.41 6.85
N ASN A 105 37.04 10.49 5.87
CA ASN A 105 38.29 9.74 5.87
C ASN A 105 39.15 10.13 7.07
N LEU A 106 39.27 11.42 7.40
CA LEU A 106 40.00 11.86 8.59
C LEU A 106 39.37 11.34 9.88
N CYS A 107 38.03 11.35 10.00
CA CYS A 107 37.33 10.71 11.13
C CYS A 107 37.71 9.23 11.26
N LYS A 108 37.71 8.49 10.14
CA LYS A 108 38.05 7.07 10.11
C LYS A 108 39.51 6.81 10.47
N MET A 109 40.43 7.61 9.91
CA MET A 109 41.87 7.47 10.15
C MET A 109 42.24 7.71 11.61
N VAL A 110 41.62 8.72 12.24
CA VAL A 110 41.79 9.00 13.68
C VAL A 110 41.14 7.91 14.53
N GLY A 111 39.90 7.52 14.23
CA GLY A 111 39.19 6.50 15.01
C GLY A 111 39.78 5.09 14.90
N LYS A 112 40.49 4.79 13.80
CA LYS A 112 41.16 3.49 13.58
C LYS A 112 42.67 3.54 13.81
N CYS A 113 43.23 4.71 14.12
CA CYS A 113 44.67 4.97 14.22
C CYS A 113 45.47 4.36 13.06
N MET A 114 45.04 4.64 11.83
CA MET A 114 45.69 4.15 10.61
C MET A 114 45.42 5.09 9.44
N TRP A 115 46.34 5.14 8.48
CA TRP A 115 46.19 5.91 7.25
C TRP A 115 45.40 5.15 6.19
N ARG A 116 44.74 5.88 5.28
CA ARG A 116 44.00 5.31 4.14
C ARG A 116 44.87 4.44 3.22
N ALA A 117 46.17 4.72 3.12
CA ALA A 117 47.10 3.98 2.28
C ALA A 117 47.48 2.58 2.85
N GLN A 118 47.18 2.33 4.13
CA GLN A 118 47.49 1.05 4.77
C GLN A 118 46.41 0.00 4.48
N THR A 119 46.75 -1.28 4.62
CA THR A 119 45.79 -2.36 4.32
C THR A 119 44.60 -2.30 5.28
N PRO A 120 43.34 -2.44 4.79
CA PRO A 120 42.16 -2.50 5.63
C PRO A 120 42.21 -3.61 6.69
N LEU A 121 43.03 -4.64 6.46
CA LEU A 121 43.24 -5.74 7.40
C LEU A 121 43.77 -5.28 8.77
N ARG A 122 44.42 -4.11 8.86
CA ARG A 122 44.85 -3.53 10.14
C ARG A 122 43.69 -3.30 11.13
N GLN A 123 42.45 -3.23 10.64
CA GLN A 123 41.27 -3.05 11.48
C GLN A 123 40.89 -4.31 12.27
N PHE A 124 41.38 -5.48 11.86
CA PHE A 124 41.11 -6.75 12.54
C PHE A 124 42.19 -7.08 13.56
N LYS A 125 41.76 -7.56 14.73
CA LYS A 125 42.67 -8.02 15.79
C LYS A 125 43.18 -9.42 15.46
N GLY A 126 44.43 -9.71 15.84
CA GLY A 126 45.02 -11.05 15.72
C GLY A 126 45.85 -11.29 14.46
N ILE A 127 46.06 -10.28 13.61
CA ILE A 127 47.00 -10.36 12.48
C ILE A 127 48.37 -9.82 12.93
N PRO A 128 49.46 -10.60 12.82
CA PRO A 128 50.81 -10.12 13.10
C PRO A 128 51.23 -8.96 12.18
N ASN A 129 51.95 -7.97 12.72
CA ASN A 129 52.35 -6.77 11.96
C ASN A 129 53.31 -7.09 10.79
N ASP A 130 54.12 -8.14 10.89
CA ASP A 130 54.98 -8.60 9.80
C ASP A 130 54.17 -9.10 8.59
N ILE A 131 53.01 -9.73 8.84
CA ILE A 131 52.08 -10.17 7.78
C ILE A 131 51.39 -8.95 7.15
N LEU A 132 50.93 -7.99 7.95
CA LEU A 132 50.34 -6.75 7.44
C LEU A 132 51.32 -5.99 6.54
N MET A 133 52.58 -5.84 6.97
CA MET A 133 53.62 -5.21 6.16
C MET A 133 53.96 -5.99 4.89
N LYS A 134 53.90 -7.33 4.91
CA LYS A 134 54.08 -8.14 3.70
C LYS A 134 52.95 -7.90 2.70
N ILE A 135 51.70 -7.81 3.16
CA ILE A 135 50.53 -7.52 2.33
C ILE A 135 50.67 -6.12 1.71
N GLU A 136 51.01 -5.11 2.50
CA GLU A 136 51.19 -3.73 2.04
C GLU A 136 52.31 -3.57 1.00
N LYS A 137 53.35 -4.43 1.05
CA LYS A 137 54.45 -4.44 0.07
C LYS A 137 54.09 -5.10 -1.27
N LYS A 138 52.96 -5.81 -1.38
CA LYS A 138 52.62 -6.56 -2.60
C LYS A 138 52.01 -5.72 -3.73
N ASP A 139 51.75 -4.44 -3.48
CA ASP A 139 51.13 -3.50 -4.43
C ASP A 139 49.94 -4.10 -5.20
N LEU A 140 49.12 -4.88 -4.48
CA LEU A 140 47.92 -5.50 -5.00
C LEU A 140 46.72 -4.66 -4.57
N ALA A 141 45.88 -4.26 -5.53
CA ALA A 141 44.65 -3.53 -5.23
C ALA A 141 43.75 -4.35 -4.31
N TRP A 142 43.12 -3.69 -3.32
CA TRP A 142 42.31 -4.37 -2.29
C TRP A 142 41.26 -5.32 -2.88
N GLU A 143 40.56 -4.90 -3.94
CA GLU A 143 39.50 -5.70 -4.57
C GLU A 143 39.97 -7.06 -5.10
N ARG A 144 41.25 -7.16 -5.49
CA ARG A 144 41.81 -8.42 -6.01
C ARG A 144 41.96 -9.49 -4.95
N TYR A 145 42.01 -9.13 -3.67
CA TYR A 145 42.11 -10.11 -2.58
C TYR A 145 40.85 -10.96 -2.43
N TYR A 146 39.69 -10.51 -2.93
CA TYR A 146 38.46 -11.30 -2.95
C TYR A 146 38.47 -12.42 -4.00
N ASP A 147 39.27 -12.27 -5.06
CA ASP A 147 39.37 -13.26 -6.14
C ASP A 147 40.32 -14.42 -5.78
N LEU A 148 41.16 -14.25 -4.74
CA LEU A 148 42.19 -15.21 -4.36
C LEU A 148 41.65 -16.27 -3.39
N SER A 149 42.00 -17.53 -3.62
CA SER A 149 41.77 -18.62 -2.69
C SER A 149 42.60 -18.47 -1.41
N SER A 150 42.17 -19.14 -0.34
CA SER A 150 42.94 -19.17 0.91
C SER A 150 44.36 -19.72 0.74
N GLN A 151 44.59 -20.60 -0.24
CA GLN A 151 45.92 -21.14 -0.54
C GLN A 151 46.81 -20.08 -1.18
N GLU A 152 46.31 -19.41 -2.22
CA GLU A 152 47.01 -18.33 -2.92
C GLU A 152 47.34 -17.17 -1.99
N ILE A 153 46.42 -16.79 -1.09
CA ILE A 153 46.69 -15.75 -0.07
C ILE A 153 47.81 -16.20 0.87
N GLY A 154 47.79 -17.47 1.31
CA GLY A 154 48.81 -18.05 2.17
C GLY A 154 50.19 -18.07 1.51
N GLU A 155 50.26 -18.39 0.22
CA GLU A 155 51.48 -18.32 -0.60
C GLU A 155 51.94 -16.88 -0.79
N LEU A 156 51.02 -15.95 -1.05
CA LEU A 156 51.30 -14.53 -1.25
C LEU A 156 52.02 -13.92 -0.04
N VAL A 157 51.56 -14.21 1.18
CA VAL A 157 52.20 -13.75 2.43
C VAL A 157 53.36 -14.64 2.89
N ARG A 158 53.67 -15.70 2.14
CA ARG A 158 54.67 -16.72 2.48
C ARG A 158 54.41 -17.34 3.85
N PHE A 159 53.14 -17.55 4.19
CA PHE A 159 52.70 -18.19 5.42
C PHE A 159 51.37 -18.95 5.20
N PRO A 160 51.41 -20.18 4.67
CA PRO A 160 50.22 -20.93 4.24
C PRO A 160 49.13 -21.07 5.30
N LYS A 161 49.51 -21.27 6.58
CA LYS A 161 48.56 -21.39 7.70
C LYS A 161 47.72 -20.12 7.90
N MET A 162 48.26 -18.94 7.59
CA MET A 162 47.52 -17.69 7.72
C MET A 162 46.57 -17.41 6.57
N GLY A 163 46.71 -18.11 5.44
CA GLY A 163 45.86 -17.91 4.27
C GLY A 163 44.37 -18.10 4.57
N ILE A 164 44.01 -19.10 5.38
CA ILE A 164 42.62 -19.37 5.80
C ILE A 164 42.06 -18.21 6.63
N THR A 165 42.81 -17.74 7.62
CA THR A 165 42.37 -16.64 8.49
C THR A 165 42.27 -15.34 7.70
N LEU A 166 43.25 -15.01 6.86
CA LEU A 166 43.24 -13.81 6.03
C LEU A 166 42.06 -13.84 5.06
N HIS A 167 41.85 -14.96 4.36
CA HIS A 167 40.71 -15.15 3.46
C HIS A 167 39.38 -14.92 4.19
N LYS A 168 39.22 -15.48 5.40
CA LYS A 168 38.04 -15.25 6.23
C LYS A 168 37.86 -13.76 6.54
N LEU A 169 38.91 -13.07 7.00
CA LEU A 169 38.84 -11.65 7.37
C LEU A 169 38.57 -10.74 6.17
N ILE A 170 39.11 -11.06 4.99
CA ILE A 170 38.80 -10.37 3.73
C ILE A 170 37.31 -10.47 3.41
N HIS A 171 36.74 -11.68 3.49
CA HIS A 171 35.32 -11.89 3.24
C HIS A 171 34.41 -11.36 4.37
N GLN A 172 34.95 -11.10 5.55
CA GLN A 172 34.27 -10.37 6.62
C GLN A 172 34.37 -8.85 6.46
N PHE A 173 35.25 -8.33 5.59
CA PHE A 173 35.35 -6.88 5.42
C PHE A 173 34.10 -6.34 4.69
N PRO A 174 33.41 -5.32 5.24
CA PRO A 174 32.15 -4.84 4.67
C PRO A 174 32.27 -4.38 3.21
N LYS A 175 31.50 -5.03 2.33
CA LYS A 175 31.41 -4.76 0.90
C LYS A 175 29.95 -4.77 0.45
N LEU A 176 29.59 -3.88 -0.47
CA LEU A 176 28.23 -3.75 -0.99
C LEU A 176 28.25 -3.80 -2.51
N ASN A 177 27.35 -4.59 -3.09
CA ASN A 177 27.05 -4.56 -4.53
C ASN A 177 25.89 -3.59 -4.77
N LEU A 178 26.06 -2.69 -5.75
CA LEU A 178 25.11 -1.64 -6.07
C LEU A 178 24.58 -1.85 -7.50
N ALA A 179 23.28 -1.85 -7.66
CA ALA A 179 22.62 -1.78 -8.96
C ALA A 179 21.62 -0.61 -8.96
N ALA A 180 21.57 0.16 -10.04
CA ALA A 180 20.69 1.32 -10.13
C ALA A 180 19.81 1.25 -11.38
N ASN A 181 18.50 1.41 -11.18
CA ASN A 181 17.54 1.64 -12.24
C ASN A 181 17.14 3.12 -12.24
N VAL A 182 17.27 3.79 -13.38
CA VAL A 182 17.07 5.25 -13.49
C VAL A 182 15.87 5.54 -14.39
N GLN A 183 14.84 6.16 -13.80
CA GLN A 183 13.59 6.51 -14.47
C GLN A 183 13.39 8.02 -14.47
N PRO A 184 13.34 8.68 -15.64
CA PRO A 184 12.95 10.08 -15.71
C PRO A 184 11.50 10.24 -15.27
N ILE A 185 11.24 11.07 -14.27
CA ILE A 185 9.89 11.44 -13.85
C ILE A 185 9.48 12.69 -14.63
N THR A 186 10.32 13.73 -14.59
CA THR A 186 10.17 14.94 -15.41
C THR A 186 11.50 15.29 -16.07
N HIS A 187 11.51 16.28 -16.96
CA HIS A 187 12.73 16.81 -17.58
C HIS A 187 13.77 17.34 -16.56
N THR A 188 13.37 17.54 -15.29
CA THR A 188 14.23 18.01 -14.20
C THR A 188 14.21 17.12 -12.96
N VAL A 189 13.59 15.93 -13.02
CA VAL A 189 13.56 14.98 -11.89
C VAL A 189 13.79 13.56 -12.40
N LEU A 190 14.79 12.89 -11.83
CA LEU A 190 15.03 11.47 -12.01
C LEU A 190 14.65 10.71 -10.74
N ARG A 191 13.96 9.60 -10.89
CA ARG A 191 13.84 8.55 -9.87
C ARG A 191 14.99 7.58 -10.08
N VAL A 192 15.72 7.30 -9.00
CA VAL A 192 16.79 6.31 -8.99
C VAL A 192 16.41 5.25 -7.97
N GLU A 193 16.16 4.04 -8.44
CA GLU A 193 15.96 2.87 -7.60
C GLU A 193 17.31 2.19 -7.42
N LEU A 194 17.87 2.31 -6.23
CA LEU A 194 19.18 1.75 -5.88
C LEU A 194 18.98 0.46 -5.09
N SER A 195 19.33 -0.67 -5.71
CA SER A 195 19.41 -1.97 -5.06
C SER A 195 20.78 -2.13 -4.42
N ILE A 196 20.79 -2.41 -3.12
CA ILE A 196 22.01 -2.57 -2.33
C ILE A 196 22.03 -3.99 -1.77
N THR A 197 23.03 -4.77 -2.16
CA THR A 197 23.19 -6.15 -1.71
C THR A 197 24.48 -6.28 -0.90
N PRO A 198 24.40 -6.62 0.40
CA PRO A 198 25.59 -6.93 1.20
C PRO A 198 26.36 -8.11 0.60
N ASP A 199 27.66 -7.92 0.36
CA ASP A 199 28.57 -8.92 -0.22
C ASP A 199 29.74 -9.22 0.74
N PHE A 200 29.40 -9.56 1.97
CA PHE A 200 30.37 -9.93 3.01
C PHE A 200 29.73 -10.83 4.08
N GLN A 201 30.56 -11.57 4.81
CA GLN A 201 30.16 -12.45 5.89
C GLN A 201 30.02 -11.68 7.19
N TRP A 202 28.80 -11.65 7.75
CA TRP A 202 28.56 -11.02 9.04
C TRP A 202 29.20 -11.80 10.19
N ASP A 203 29.78 -11.07 11.15
CA ASP A 203 30.35 -11.57 12.39
C ASP A 203 30.11 -10.55 13.49
N GLU A 204 29.31 -10.90 14.51
CA GLU A 204 28.92 -9.99 15.60
C GLU A 204 30.12 -9.44 16.39
N LYS A 205 31.24 -10.19 16.44
CA LYS A 205 32.45 -9.73 17.16
C LYS A 205 33.19 -8.63 16.41
N VAL A 206 33.02 -8.57 15.09
CA VAL A 206 33.66 -7.60 14.21
C VAL A 206 32.75 -6.40 13.96
N HIS A 207 31.50 -6.68 13.57
CA HIS A 207 30.54 -5.68 13.09
C HIS A 207 29.61 -5.15 14.20
N GLY A 208 29.58 -5.82 15.36
CA GLY A 208 28.60 -5.54 16.38
C GLY A 208 27.18 -5.87 15.91
N TYR A 209 26.24 -4.97 16.24
CA TYR A 209 24.82 -5.16 15.92
C TYR A 209 24.39 -4.49 14.60
N VAL A 210 25.09 -3.44 14.15
CA VAL A 210 24.76 -2.64 12.97
C VAL A 210 26.03 -2.07 12.35
N GLU A 211 26.13 -2.11 11.01
CA GLU A 211 27.21 -1.49 10.23
C GLU A 211 26.65 -0.29 9.45
N PRO A 212 27.01 0.96 9.78
CA PRO A 212 26.45 2.14 9.15
C PRO A 212 27.16 2.53 7.85
N PHE A 213 26.40 2.79 6.78
CA PHE A 213 26.91 3.27 5.49
C PHE A 213 26.41 4.68 5.15
N TRP A 214 27.25 5.45 4.45
CA TRP A 214 26.87 6.74 3.85
C TRP A 214 26.72 6.57 2.35
N ILE A 215 25.52 6.84 1.84
CA ILE A 215 25.25 6.86 0.39
C ILE A 215 25.31 8.33 -0.04
N SER A 216 26.41 8.71 -0.67
CA SER A 216 26.58 10.02 -1.29
C SER A 216 26.55 9.87 -2.80
N GLY A 217 25.44 10.24 -3.44
CA GLY A 217 25.34 10.26 -4.90
C GLY A 217 26.26 11.33 -5.47
N TRP A 218 27.28 10.91 -6.24
CA TRP A 218 27.93 11.79 -7.20
C TRP A 218 27.06 11.87 -8.45
N VAL A 219 27.00 13.05 -9.08
CA VAL A 219 26.15 13.44 -10.22
C VAL A 219 24.77 14.02 -9.82
N LEU A 220 24.78 15.24 -9.26
CA LEU A 220 24.26 16.46 -9.94
C LEU A 220 24.26 17.63 -8.95
N ARG A 221 25.37 18.38 -8.94
CA ARG A 221 25.30 19.82 -8.73
C ARG A 221 24.60 20.42 -9.95
N LEU A 222 23.27 20.44 -9.94
CA LEU A 222 22.53 21.50 -10.61
C LEU A 222 21.99 22.39 -9.51
N TYR A 223 22.75 23.43 -9.18
CA TYR A 223 22.16 24.64 -8.62
C TYR A 223 21.11 25.10 -9.62
N CYS A 224 19.83 24.85 -9.34
CA CYS A 224 18.77 25.56 -10.04
C CYS A 224 18.50 26.84 -9.26
N LEU A 225 19.22 27.91 -9.63
CA LEU A 225 18.95 29.28 -9.25
C LEU A 225 19.00 30.11 -10.54
N CYS A 226 17.81 30.19 -11.17
CA CYS A 226 17.22 31.17 -12.09
C CYS A 226 18.02 31.87 -13.22
N LEU A 227 17.24 32.13 -14.29
CA LEU A 227 17.40 32.98 -15.49
C LEU A 227 18.01 32.25 -16.70
N SER A 228 17.43 32.23 -17.92
CA SER A 228 16.31 32.97 -18.51
C SER A 228 15.87 32.30 -19.82
N ASP A 229 14.55 32.35 -20.08
CA ASP A 229 13.85 32.49 -21.37
C ASP A 229 14.14 31.55 -22.55
N THR A 230 13.14 30.73 -22.90
CA THR A 230 12.31 31.03 -24.10
C THR A 230 10.91 30.42 -23.91
N LEU A 231 9.93 31.26 -23.58
CA LEU A 231 8.51 30.93 -23.63
C LEU A 231 8.05 30.89 -25.09
N PHE A 232 7.39 29.80 -25.52
CA PHE A 232 6.32 29.94 -26.50
C PHE A 232 5.05 30.33 -25.74
N CYS A 233 4.78 31.62 -25.74
CA CYS A 233 3.54 32.20 -25.25
C CYS A 233 2.44 31.91 -26.28
N GLN A 234 1.64 30.87 -26.06
CA GLN A 234 0.33 30.79 -26.72
C GLN A 234 -0.61 31.78 -26.01
N LYS A 235 -0.89 32.86 -26.74
CA LYS A 235 -1.89 33.92 -26.52
C LYS A 235 -2.66 33.86 -25.19
N ASN A 236 -2.36 34.83 -24.34
CA ASN A 236 -3.30 35.40 -23.38
C ASN A 236 -4.61 35.80 -24.11
N THR A 237 -5.61 34.95 -24.05
CA THR A 237 -7.00 35.41 -24.10
C THR A 237 -7.35 35.97 -22.71
N PRO A 238 -7.79 37.23 -22.60
CA PRO A 238 -8.32 37.73 -21.34
C PRO A 238 -9.50 36.87 -20.89
N LEU A 239 -9.45 36.39 -19.64
CA LEU A 239 -10.60 35.79 -18.96
C LEU A 239 -11.69 36.86 -18.82
N GLN A 240 -12.62 36.92 -19.76
CA GLN A 240 -13.90 37.58 -19.53
C GLN A 240 -14.66 36.74 -18.49
N LEU A 241 -14.74 37.26 -17.26
CA LEU A 241 -15.53 36.68 -16.18
C LEU A 241 -17.03 36.93 -16.45
N SER A 242 -17.67 36.04 -17.21
CA SER A 242 -19.13 35.92 -17.19
C SER A 242 -19.52 34.96 -16.07
N PHE A 243 -20.19 35.44 -15.03
CA PHE A 243 -20.71 34.58 -13.95
C PHE A 243 -21.97 33.88 -14.44
N TRP A 244 -21.94 32.56 -14.60
CA TRP A 244 -23.15 31.77 -14.89
C TRP A 244 -23.93 31.53 -13.58
N THR A 245 -25.21 31.85 -13.59
CA THR A 245 -26.17 31.58 -12.50
C THR A 245 -26.76 30.19 -12.64
N CYS A 246 -27.17 29.57 -11.52
CA CYS A 246 -27.88 28.29 -11.53
C CYS A 246 -29.18 28.31 -12.37
N ASN A 247 -29.72 29.49 -12.69
CA ASN A 247 -30.93 29.74 -13.51
C ASN A 247 -30.90 29.22 -14.97
N LEU A 248 -29.87 28.47 -15.37
CA LEU A 248 -29.69 27.86 -16.69
C LEU A 248 -30.17 26.41 -16.73
N PHE A 249 -30.51 25.86 -15.58
CA PHE A 249 -30.98 24.51 -15.42
C PHE A 249 -32.50 24.44 -15.64
N ARG A 250 -33.05 23.24 -15.77
CA ARG A 250 -34.50 23.06 -15.60
C ARG A 250 -34.84 23.30 -14.12
N PRO A 251 -36.05 23.77 -13.79
CA PRO A 251 -36.45 24.01 -12.38
C PRO A 251 -36.25 22.80 -11.47
N SER A 252 -36.44 21.58 -11.98
CA SER A 252 -36.20 20.33 -11.26
C SER A 252 -34.71 20.08 -10.94
N HIS A 253 -33.80 20.52 -11.80
CA HIS A 253 -32.36 20.42 -11.58
C HIS A 253 -31.86 21.55 -10.67
N GLU A 254 -32.40 22.78 -10.81
CA GLU A 254 -32.06 23.91 -9.94
C GLU A 254 -32.38 23.63 -8.48
N ALA A 255 -33.49 22.94 -8.21
CA ALA A 255 -33.88 22.53 -6.88
C ALA A 255 -32.82 21.69 -6.15
N LEU A 256 -31.89 21.06 -6.87
CA LEU A 256 -30.80 20.26 -6.30
C LEU A 256 -29.61 21.10 -5.82
N TYR A 257 -29.54 22.39 -6.18
CA TYR A 257 -28.36 23.25 -5.98
C TYR A 257 -28.70 24.60 -5.34
N GLN A 258 -29.59 24.60 -4.35
CA GLN A 258 -30.02 25.83 -3.67
C GLN A 258 -28.95 26.44 -2.75
N ASP A 259 -27.94 25.67 -2.37
CA ASP A 259 -26.90 26.09 -1.42
C ASP A 259 -25.95 27.17 -1.97
N PHE A 260 -25.91 27.36 -3.29
CA PHE A 260 -25.09 28.38 -3.94
C PHE A 260 -25.78 28.95 -5.18
N LYS A 261 -25.53 30.23 -5.50
CA LYS A 261 -26.18 30.94 -6.62
C LYS A 261 -25.38 30.95 -7.91
N HIS A 262 -24.06 30.79 -7.81
CA HIS A 262 -23.12 30.90 -8.92
C HIS A 262 -22.13 29.75 -8.89
N PHE A 263 -21.76 29.27 -10.08
CA PHE A 263 -20.65 28.34 -10.23
C PHE A 263 -19.31 29.03 -10.02
N ASN A 264 -18.32 28.28 -9.56
CA ASN A 264 -16.94 28.78 -9.50
C ASN A 264 -16.35 28.98 -10.91
N SER A 265 -15.18 29.61 -11.02
CA SER A 265 -14.55 29.93 -12.32
C SER A 265 -14.29 28.69 -13.18
N ILE A 266 -13.82 27.59 -12.57
CA ILE A 266 -13.54 26.33 -13.26
C ILE A 266 -14.84 25.73 -13.79
N GLN A 267 -15.85 25.59 -12.93
CA GLN A 267 -17.18 25.07 -13.28
C GLN A 267 -17.83 25.89 -14.39
N THR A 268 -17.74 27.22 -14.29
CA THR A 268 -18.23 28.19 -15.29
C THR A 268 -17.60 27.96 -16.66
N GLN A 269 -16.29 27.72 -16.70
CA GLN A 269 -15.55 27.52 -17.95
C GLN A 269 -15.88 26.18 -18.62
N VAL A 270 -16.08 25.11 -17.83
CA VAL A 270 -16.37 23.77 -18.37
C VAL A 270 -17.85 23.53 -18.65
N PHE A 271 -18.74 24.34 -18.06
CA PHE A 271 -20.19 24.15 -18.09
C PHE A 271 -20.74 23.98 -19.51
N THR A 272 -20.40 24.88 -20.43
CA THR A 272 -20.92 24.86 -21.79
C THR A 272 -20.60 23.55 -22.51
N VAL A 273 -19.39 23.03 -22.37
CA VAL A 273 -18.99 21.77 -23.02
C VAL A 273 -19.68 20.59 -22.35
N LEU A 274 -19.66 20.50 -21.03
CA LEU A 274 -20.24 19.37 -20.30
C LEU A 274 -21.78 19.32 -20.33
N TYR A 275 -22.45 20.47 -20.42
CA TYR A 275 -23.91 20.55 -20.35
C TYR A 275 -24.58 20.67 -21.72
N ASN A 276 -23.90 21.24 -22.72
CA ASN A 276 -24.48 21.47 -24.05
C ASN A 276 -23.91 20.58 -25.17
N SER A 277 -22.82 19.86 -24.92
CA SER A 277 -22.23 18.91 -25.89
C SER A 277 -22.30 17.46 -25.40
N ASP A 278 -21.99 16.53 -26.30
CA ASP A 278 -21.81 15.10 -26.00
C ASP A 278 -20.35 14.65 -26.20
N ASP A 279 -19.41 15.61 -26.25
CA ASP A 279 -17.99 15.34 -26.45
C ASP A 279 -17.39 14.70 -25.20
N ASN A 280 -16.35 13.88 -25.39
CA ASN A 280 -15.53 13.42 -24.26
C ASN A 280 -14.73 14.60 -23.69
N VAL A 281 -14.74 14.75 -22.37
CA VAL A 281 -14.11 15.88 -21.67
C VAL A 281 -13.14 15.36 -20.60
N LEU A 282 -11.93 15.95 -20.57
CA LEU A 282 -10.99 15.78 -19.48
C LEU A 282 -10.90 17.07 -18.67
N VAL A 283 -11.24 17.01 -17.38
CA VAL A 283 -11.10 18.13 -16.44
C VAL A 283 -10.03 17.80 -15.41
N ALA A 284 -8.82 18.31 -15.63
CA ALA A 284 -7.73 18.27 -14.66
C ALA A 284 -7.73 19.57 -13.85
N ALA A 285 -8.11 19.48 -12.56
CA ALA A 285 -8.10 20.60 -11.64
C ALA A 285 -7.69 20.13 -10.23
N PRO A 286 -7.18 21.04 -9.38
CA PRO A 286 -6.79 20.69 -8.02
C PRO A 286 -7.94 20.07 -7.22
N THR A 287 -7.62 19.20 -6.26
CA THR A 287 -8.61 18.69 -5.29
C THR A 287 -9.41 19.86 -4.71
N CYS A 288 -10.71 19.63 -4.48
CA CYS A 288 -11.61 20.64 -3.95
C CYS A 288 -11.95 21.83 -4.90
N SER A 289 -11.64 21.72 -6.19
CA SER A 289 -12.06 22.71 -7.21
C SER A 289 -13.50 22.52 -7.72
N GLY A 290 -14.23 21.55 -7.17
CA GLY A 290 -15.61 21.27 -7.57
C GLY A 290 -15.76 20.37 -8.81
N LYS A 291 -14.77 19.51 -9.09
CA LYS A 291 -14.79 18.51 -10.21
C LYS A 291 -16.03 17.61 -10.16
N THR A 292 -16.48 17.26 -8.95
CA THR A 292 -17.76 16.63 -8.67
C THR A 292 -18.92 17.28 -9.44
N MET A 293 -19.04 18.60 -9.38
CA MET A 293 -20.11 19.33 -10.04
C MET A 293 -20.00 19.22 -11.57
N CYS A 294 -18.77 19.17 -12.09
CA CYS A 294 -18.52 18.95 -13.51
C CYS A 294 -19.05 17.58 -13.97
N ALA A 295 -18.83 16.54 -13.17
CA ALA A 295 -19.42 15.21 -13.41
C ALA A 295 -20.96 15.26 -13.36
N GLU A 296 -21.53 16.04 -12.44
CA GLU A 296 -22.97 16.22 -12.32
C GLU A 296 -23.58 16.96 -13.52
N PHE A 297 -22.86 17.92 -14.15
CA PHE A 297 -23.31 18.55 -15.39
C PHE A 297 -23.53 17.51 -16.51
N ALA A 298 -22.56 16.61 -16.72
CA ALA A 298 -22.68 15.55 -17.72
C ALA A 298 -23.83 14.58 -17.39
N LEU A 299 -24.02 14.25 -16.11
CA LEU A 299 -25.13 13.41 -15.66
C LEU A 299 -26.49 14.05 -15.95
N LEU A 300 -26.65 15.34 -15.62
CA LEU A 300 -27.87 16.09 -15.85
C LEU A 300 -28.15 16.30 -17.35
N ARG A 301 -27.12 16.48 -18.17
CA ARG A 301 -27.24 16.47 -19.64
C ARG A 301 -27.73 15.13 -20.15
N ASN A 302 -27.18 14.03 -19.63
CA ASN A 302 -27.64 12.70 -20.03
C ASN A 302 -29.10 12.43 -19.63
N HIS A 303 -29.52 12.89 -18.45
CA HIS A 303 -30.92 12.84 -18.03
C HIS A 303 -31.84 13.70 -18.92
N HIS A 304 -31.34 14.80 -19.48
CA HIS A 304 -32.11 15.71 -20.33
C HIS A 304 -32.52 15.09 -21.67
N LYS A 305 -31.81 14.07 -22.18
CA LYS A 305 -32.08 13.44 -23.49
C LYS A 305 -33.45 12.74 -23.59
N GLY A 306 -34.17 12.62 -22.47
CA GLY A 306 -35.56 12.18 -22.44
C GLY A 306 -35.74 10.65 -22.36
N PRO A 307 -36.99 10.18 -22.21
CA PRO A 307 -37.32 8.77 -21.95
C PRO A 307 -37.01 7.81 -23.11
N ASP A 308 -36.86 8.33 -24.33
CA ASP A 308 -36.51 7.54 -25.52
C ASP A 308 -35.03 7.10 -25.51
N SER A 309 -34.20 7.68 -24.64
CA SER A 309 -32.80 7.31 -24.46
C SER A 309 -32.62 6.41 -23.23
N ILE A 310 -31.93 5.29 -23.40
CA ILE A 310 -31.58 4.40 -22.28
C ILE A 310 -30.50 5.11 -21.44
N MET A 311 -30.92 5.77 -20.35
CA MET A 311 -30.00 6.40 -19.41
C MET A 311 -29.33 5.33 -18.55
N ARG A 312 -28.04 5.12 -18.77
CA ARG A 312 -27.17 4.34 -17.89
C ARG A 312 -25.83 5.04 -17.71
N VAL A 313 -25.62 5.57 -16.51
CA VAL A 313 -24.42 6.30 -16.10
C VAL A 313 -23.59 5.40 -15.21
N VAL A 314 -22.30 5.28 -15.48
CA VAL A 314 -21.35 4.59 -14.61
C VAL A 314 -20.35 5.62 -14.09
N TYR A 315 -20.24 5.72 -12.77
CA TYR A 315 -19.26 6.53 -12.08
C TYR A 315 -18.23 5.63 -11.40
N ILE A 316 -16.97 5.81 -11.77
CA ILE A 316 -15.84 5.09 -11.20
C ILE A 316 -15.15 5.99 -10.18
N ALA A 317 -15.30 5.63 -8.90
CA ALA A 317 -14.48 6.16 -7.83
C ALA A 317 -13.20 5.31 -7.71
N PRO A 318 -12.02 5.88 -7.47
CA PRO A 318 -10.77 5.11 -7.38
C PRO A 318 -10.72 4.18 -6.15
N MET A 319 -11.48 4.51 -5.10
CA MET A 319 -11.46 3.82 -3.80
C MET A 319 -12.88 3.62 -3.26
N GLU A 320 -13.08 2.57 -2.44
CA GLU A 320 -14.39 2.23 -1.88
C GLU A 320 -14.96 3.34 -0.99
N ALA A 321 -14.10 4.05 -0.23
CA ALA A 321 -14.53 5.12 0.65
C ALA A 321 -15.15 6.29 -0.13
N LEU A 322 -14.56 6.67 -1.28
CA LEU A 322 -15.12 7.69 -2.18
C LEU A 322 -16.38 7.19 -2.90
N ALA A 323 -16.45 5.91 -3.24
CA ALA A 323 -17.66 5.31 -3.81
C ALA A 323 -18.83 5.39 -2.83
N GLU A 324 -18.59 5.12 -1.54
CA GLU A 324 -19.59 5.21 -0.47
C GLU A 324 -20.05 6.66 -0.23
N GLU A 325 -19.10 7.60 -0.15
CA GLU A 325 -19.39 9.04 -0.03
C GLU A 325 -20.27 9.51 -1.20
N ARG A 326 -19.86 9.19 -2.43
CA ARG A 326 -20.60 9.54 -3.64
C ARG A 326 -21.99 8.91 -3.67
N TYR A 327 -22.12 7.65 -3.24
CA TYR A 327 -23.41 6.96 -3.20
C TYR A 327 -24.39 7.65 -2.26
N ARG A 328 -23.95 8.06 -1.06
CA ARG A 328 -24.82 8.78 -0.11
C ARG A 328 -25.28 10.11 -0.68
N ASP A 329 -24.36 10.88 -1.27
CA ASP A 329 -24.66 12.17 -1.90
C ASP A 329 -25.64 12.03 -3.06
N TRP A 330 -25.36 11.13 -4.01
CA TRP A 330 -26.19 10.97 -5.22
C TRP A 330 -27.51 10.23 -4.97
N GLU A 331 -27.59 9.31 -4.00
CA GLU A 331 -28.87 8.71 -3.58
C GLU A 331 -29.79 9.78 -2.98
N GLN A 332 -29.25 10.70 -2.18
CA GLN A 332 -30.03 11.82 -1.65
C GLN A 332 -30.41 12.82 -2.74
N LYS A 333 -29.44 13.25 -3.56
CA LYS A 333 -29.64 14.29 -4.58
C LYS A 333 -30.44 13.79 -5.79
N PHE A 334 -30.00 12.71 -6.44
CA PHE A 334 -30.63 12.20 -7.66
C PHE A 334 -31.65 11.10 -7.40
N GLY A 335 -31.42 10.24 -6.41
CA GLY A 335 -32.35 9.18 -6.04
C GLY A 335 -33.66 9.74 -5.49
N LYS A 336 -33.58 10.46 -4.37
CA LYS A 336 -34.76 11.10 -3.75
C LYS A 336 -35.20 12.37 -4.46
N GLY A 337 -34.27 13.16 -4.99
CA GLY A 337 -34.59 14.44 -5.63
C GLY A 337 -35.15 14.34 -7.06
N LEU A 338 -34.69 13.37 -7.87
CA LEU A 338 -35.16 13.16 -9.26
C LEU A 338 -35.87 11.81 -9.47
N GLY A 339 -35.97 10.96 -8.45
CA GLY A 339 -36.58 9.62 -8.57
C GLY A 339 -35.71 8.61 -9.34
N LEU A 340 -34.41 8.89 -9.53
CA LEU A 340 -33.52 8.02 -10.28
C LEU A 340 -33.09 6.79 -9.47
N ARG A 341 -32.84 5.68 -10.14
CA ARG A 341 -32.31 4.46 -9.50
C ARG A 341 -30.79 4.52 -9.40
N VAL A 342 -30.29 4.98 -8.26
CA VAL A 342 -28.84 4.97 -7.94
C VAL A 342 -28.50 3.66 -7.24
N VAL A 343 -27.43 3.00 -7.66
CA VAL A 343 -26.95 1.76 -7.05
C VAL A 343 -25.44 1.81 -6.85
N LYS A 344 -24.96 1.15 -5.80
CA LYS A 344 -23.54 0.90 -5.58
C LYS A 344 -23.25 -0.58 -5.79
N LEU A 345 -22.21 -0.90 -6.56
CA LEU A 345 -21.80 -2.28 -6.77
C LEU A 345 -21.20 -2.89 -5.50
N THR A 346 -21.50 -4.17 -5.27
CA THR A 346 -21.15 -4.94 -4.07
C THR A 346 -19.87 -5.75 -4.24
N GLY A 347 -19.43 -5.98 -5.48
CA GLY A 347 -18.30 -6.85 -5.83
C GLY A 347 -18.69 -8.33 -5.97
N GLU A 348 -19.98 -8.67 -5.86
CA GLU A 348 -20.49 -10.00 -6.20
C GLU A 348 -21.14 -9.97 -7.58
N THR A 349 -20.55 -10.67 -8.54
CA THR A 349 -20.97 -10.64 -9.95
C THR A 349 -22.47 -10.93 -10.12
N ALA A 350 -23.01 -11.96 -9.46
CA ALA A 350 -24.42 -12.34 -9.60
C ALA A 350 -25.40 -11.29 -9.05
N THR A 351 -25.04 -10.65 -7.93
CA THR A 351 -25.83 -9.57 -7.31
C THR A 351 -25.72 -8.29 -8.14
N ASP A 352 -24.50 -7.96 -8.57
CA ASP A 352 -24.20 -6.74 -9.31
C ASP A 352 -24.85 -6.74 -10.70
N LEU A 353 -24.97 -7.90 -11.35
CA LEU A 353 -25.73 -8.04 -12.60
C LEU A 353 -27.22 -7.71 -12.43
N LYS A 354 -27.85 -8.15 -11.33
CA LYS A 354 -29.24 -7.79 -11.01
C LYS A 354 -29.40 -6.30 -10.72
N LEU A 355 -28.40 -5.70 -10.07
CA LEU A 355 -28.39 -4.25 -9.82
C LEU A 355 -28.31 -3.48 -11.14
N LEU A 356 -27.49 -3.94 -12.09
CA LEU A 356 -27.31 -3.31 -13.41
C LEU A 356 -28.57 -3.29 -14.27
N GLU A 357 -29.43 -4.30 -14.18
CA GLU A 357 -30.68 -4.39 -14.95
C GLU A 357 -31.62 -3.20 -14.70
N LYS A 358 -31.70 -2.74 -13.44
CA LYS A 358 -32.67 -1.71 -13.00
C LYS A 358 -32.03 -0.36 -12.71
N ALA A 359 -30.71 -0.25 -12.75
CA ALA A 359 -30.00 0.96 -12.38
C ALA A 359 -29.88 1.96 -13.53
N GLN A 360 -30.02 3.24 -13.19
CA GLN A 360 -29.76 4.37 -14.08
C GLN A 360 -28.42 5.03 -13.76
N ILE A 361 -28.02 5.04 -12.49
CA ILE A 361 -26.72 5.55 -12.02
C ILE A 361 -26.05 4.42 -11.23
N ILE A 362 -24.87 3.99 -11.70
CA ILE A 362 -24.07 2.94 -11.08
C ILE A 362 -22.79 3.55 -10.55
N ILE A 363 -22.56 3.38 -9.25
CA ILE A 363 -21.32 3.78 -8.58
C ILE A 363 -20.48 2.54 -8.31
N SER A 364 -19.23 2.57 -8.77
CA SER A 364 -18.32 1.43 -8.70
C SER A 364 -16.89 1.85 -8.40
N THR A 365 -16.09 0.88 -7.93
CA THR A 365 -14.62 0.96 -7.96
C THR A 365 -14.08 0.30 -9.24
N PRO A 366 -12.79 0.50 -9.59
CA PRO A 366 -12.25 -0.04 -10.83
C PRO A 366 -12.30 -1.58 -10.86
N LYS A 367 -11.94 -2.23 -9.75
CA LYS A 367 -11.95 -3.70 -9.60
C LYS A 367 -13.36 -4.29 -9.79
N LYS A 368 -14.38 -3.69 -9.15
CA LYS A 368 -15.78 -4.16 -9.26
C LYS A 368 -16.32 -4.01 -10.69
N TRP A 369 -15.98 -2.91 -11.36
CA TRP A 369 -16.39 -2.69 -12.74
C TRP A 369 -15.63 -3.59 -13.73
N ASP A 370 -14.35 -3.84 -13.49
CA ASP A 370 -13.54 -4.75 -14.31
C ASP A 370 -14.15 -6.16 -14.33
N ALA A 371 -14.48 -6.71 -13.15
CA ALA A 371 -15.12 -8.03 -13.02
C ALA A 371 -16.37 -8.20 -13.90
N LEU A 372 -17.18 -7.14 -14.04
CA LEU A 372 -18.39 -7.16 -14.87
C LEU A 372 -18.08 -6.88 -16.34
N SER A 373 -17.24 -5.89 -16.61
CA SER A 373 -16.95 -5.42 -17.96
C SER A 373 -16.08 -6.38 -18.77
N ARG A 374 -15.34 -7.31 -18.14
CA ARG A 374 -14.63 -8.40 -18.86
C ARG A 374 -15.58 -9.16 -19.79
N ARG A 375 -16.81 -9.49 -19.35
CA ARG A 375 -17.81 -10.23 -20.15
C ARG A 375 -18.74 -9.33 -20.97
N TRP A 376 -18.32 -8.12 -21.33
CA TRP A 376 -19.19 -7.12 -21.99
C TRP A 376 -19.90 -7.62 -23.26
N LYS A 377 -19.32 -8.56 -24.02
CA LYS A 377 -19.97 -9.18 -25.20
C LYS A 377 -21.25 -9.94 -24.85
N GLN A 378 -21.29 -10.58 -23.68
CA GLN A 378 -22.45 -11.35 -23.19
C GLN A 378 -23.49 -10.45 -22.53
N TRP A 379 -23.06 -9.36 -21.89
CA TRP A 379 -23.92 -8.50 -21.08
C TRP A 379 -24.33 -7.23 -21.82
N LYS A 380 -25.55 -7.23 -22.39
CA LYS A 380 -26.13 -6.07 -23.09
C LYS A 380 -26.12 -4.79 -22.24
N HIS A 381 -26.28 -4.90 -20.93
CA HIS A 381 -26.33 -3.73 -20.05
C HIS A 381 -25.02 -2.94 -19.98
N VAL A 382 -23.87 -3.62 -20.14
CA VAL A 382 -22.55 -2.98 -20.20
C VAL A 382 -22.36 -2.23 -21.52
N GLN A 383 -22.88 -2.76 -22.63
CA GLN A 383 -22.83 -2.11 -23.95
C GLN A 383 -23.74 -0.88 -24.04
N GLN A 384 -24.80 -0.84 -23.23
CA GLN A 384 -25.78 0.25 -23.17
C GLN A 384 -25.36 1.40 -22.23
N VAL A 385 -24.11 1.43 -21.75
CA VAL A 385 -23.62 2.55 -20.92
C VAL A 385 -23.56 3.81 -21.78
N SER A 386 -24.40 4.78 -21.43
CA SER A 386 -24.54 6.06 -22.14
C SER A 386 -23.55 7.13 -21.68
N LEU A 387 -23.02 7.02 -20.46
CA LEU A 387 -22.06 7.96 -19.89
C LEU A 387 -21.14 7.22 -18.91
N PHE A 388 -19.82 7.40 -19.07
CA PHE A 388 -18.80 6.80 -18.24
C PHE A 388 -17.94 7.91 -17.61
N ILE A 389 -18.08 8.10 -16.30
CA ILE A 389 -17.37 9.13 -15.54
C ILE A 389 -16.29 8.46 -14.71
N VAL A 390 -15.07 8.97 -14.80
CA VAL A 390 -13.94 8.52 -13.98
C VAL A 390 -13.46 9.67 -13.11
N ASP A 391 -13.52 9.48 -11.80
CA ASP A 391 -13.00 10.46 -10.86
C ASP A 391 -11.54 10.16 -10.49
N GLU A 392 -10.80 11.21 -10.16
CA GLU A 392 -9.38 11.17 -9.77
C GLU A 392 -8.50 10.29 -10.68
N LEU A 393 -8.67 10.45 -12.00
CA LEU A 393 -7.96 9.72 -13.05
C LEU A 393 -6.42 9.72 -12.89
N HIS A 394 -5.86 10.75 -12.27
CA HIS A 394 -4.43 10.87 -11.99
C HIS A 394 -3.87 9.72 -11.12
N LEU A 395 -4.73 8.95 -10.44
CA LEU A 395 -4.38 7.75 -9.68
C LEU A 395 -4.02 6.53 -10.54
N ILE A 396 -4.10 6.64 -11.88
CA ILE A 396 -3.58 5.62 -12.82
C ILE A 396 -2.08 5.32 -12.63
N GLY A 397 -1.32 6.26 -12.06
CA GLY A 397 0.07 6.05 -11.67
C GLY A 397 0.28 5.30 -10.33
N GLY A 398 -0.79 4.93 -9.63
CA GLY A 398 -0.73 4.20 -8.36
C GLY A 398 -0.92 2.69 -8.49
N GLN A 399 -0.95 1.98 -7.36
CA GLN A 399 -1.12 0.52 -7.34
C GLN A 399 -2.43 0.02 -7.96
N GLY A 400 -3.54 0.76 -7.80
CA GLY A 400 -4.82 0.43 -8.43
C GLY A 400 -4.96 0.91 -9.88
N GLY A 401 -3.92 1.60 -10.39
CA GLY A 401 -3.94 2.27 -11.67
C GLY A 401 -4.04 1.38 -12.90
N PRO A 402 -3.35 0.22 -12.98
CA PRO A 402 -3.47 -0.68 -14.13
C PRO A 402 -4.91 -1.15 -14.41
N VAL A 403 -5.68 -1.45 -13.36
CA VAL A 403 -7.09 -1.84 -13.50
C VAL A 403 -7.93 -0.68 -13.99
N LEU A 404 -7.68 0.53 -13.47
CA LEU A 404 -8.35 1.75 -13.91
C LEU A 404 -8.06 2.03 -15.40
N GLU A 405 -6.81 1.88 -15.82
CA GLU A 405 -6.39 2.03 -17.22
C GLU A 405 -7.13 1.05 -18.14
N VAL A 406 -7.19 -0.22 -17.75
CA VAL A 406 -7.81 -1.29 -18.55
C VAL A 406 -9.30 -1.05 -18.74
N ILE A 407 -10.04 -0.70 -17.68
CA ILE A 407 -11.47 -0.45 -17.82
C ILE A 407 -11.76 0.77 -18.70
N ILE A 408 -10.94 1.82 -18.62
CA ILE A 408 -11.08 3.00 -19.49
C ILE A 408 -10.80 2.61 -20.93
N SER A 409 -9.69 1.91 -21.17
CA SER A 409 -9.29 1.46 -22.52
C SER A 409 -10.35 0.55 -23.14
N ARG A 410 -11.00 -0.31 -22.34
CA ARG A 410 -12.12 -1.16 -22.78
C ARG A 410 -13.35 -0.35 -23.18
N MET A 411 -13.70 0.69 -22.43
CA MET A 411 -14.84 1.56 -22.72
C MET A 411 -14.56 2.53 -23.90
N SER A 412 -13.33 2.99 -24.06
CA SER A 412 -12.91 3.92 -25.13
C SER A 412 -12.87 3.29 -26.52
N LYS A 413 -13.01 1.97 -26.66
CA LYS A 413 -13.01 1.24 -27.93
C LYS A 413 -14.18 1.61 -28.88
N CYS A 414 -15.03 2.56 -28.51
CA CYS A 414 -16.24 2.92 -29.24
C CYS A 414 -16.15 4.12 -30.20
N LYS A 415 -15.02 4.84 -30.39
CA LYS A 415 -14.84 5.81 -31.51
C LYS A 415 -13.40 6.38 -31.59
N ASP A 416 -12.82 6.29 -32.78
CA ASP A 416 -11.68 7.01 -33.39
C ASP A 416 -10.43 7.48 -32.60
N LEU A 417 -9.30 7.30 -33.29
CA LEU A 417 -7.93 7.16 -32.81
C LEU A 417 -7.17 8.45 -32.42
N GLY A 418 -7.84 9.50 -31.92
CA GLY A 418 -7.22 10.81 -31.68
C GLY A 418 -6.43 10.94 -30.36
N GLU A 419 -7.03 10.56 -29.23
CA GLU A 419 -6.48 10.67 -27.87
C GLU A 419 -6.95 9.47 -27.02
N TRP A 420 -6.24 9.05 -25.96
CA TRP A 420 -6.59 7.84 -25.19
C TRP A 420 -8.04 7.83 -24.66
N ILE A 421 -8.55 8.99 -24.25
CA ILE A 421 -9.93 9.18 -23.79
C ILE A 421 -10.84 9.69 -24.94
N GLY A 422 -10.25 10.03 -26.09
CA GLY A 422 -10.96 10.59 -27.24
C GLY A 422 -11.52 12.00 -26.99
N ALA A 423 -11.00 12.73 -25.99
CA ALA A 423 -11.34 14.13 -25.81
C ALA A 423 -10.75 14.94 -26.97
N ASN A 424 -11.51 15.91 -27.49
CA ASN A 424 -10.99 16.84 -28.50
C ASN A 424 -10.27 18.01 -27.79
N SER A 425 -9.55 18.83 -28.56
CA SER A 425 -8.84 20.01 -28.02
C SER A 425 -9.74 20.99 -27.27
N HIS A 426 -11.04 21.02 -27.56
CA HIS A 426 -12.04 21.86 -26.89
C HIS A 426 -12.59 21.23 -25.58
N GLY A 427 -12.45 19.91 -25.42
CA GLY A 427 -12.81 19.14 -24.23
C GLY A 427 -11.63 18.90 -23.27
N LEU A 428 -10.44 19.42 -23.57
CA LEU A 428 -9.26 19.34 -22.69
C LEU A 428 -9.15 20.57 -21.79
N PHE A 429 -9.51 20.43 -20.52
CA PHE A 429 -9.36 21.47 -19.52
C PHE A 429 -8.28 21.08 -18.50
N ASN A 430 -7.11 21.71 -18.57
CA ASN A 430 -5.99 21.48 -17.65
C ASN A 430 -5.66 22.75 -16.85
N PHE A 431 -6.04 22.75 -15.58
CA PHE A 431 -5.96 23.88 -14.67
C PHE A 431 -4.77 23.77 -13.71
N PRO A 432 -3.94 24.82 -13.55
CA PRO A 432 -2.80 24.79 -12.64
C PRO A 432 -3.21 24.80 -11.15
N PRO A 433 -2.35 24.29 -10.25
CA PRO A 433 -2.60 24.32 -8.79
C PRO A 433 -3.05 25.68 -8.24
N GLY A 434 -2.56 26.78 -8.83
CA GLY A 434 -2.85 28.15 -8.40
C GLY A 434 -4.29 28.64 -8.66
N VAL A 435 -5.10 27.99 -9.51
CA VAL A 435 -6.47 28.46 -9.81
C VAL A 435 -7.54 27.92 -8.85
N ARG A 436 -7.12 27.37 -7.71
CA ARG A 436 -8.02 26.85 -6.69
C ARG A 436 -9.01 27.94 -6.23
N PRO A 437 -10.33 27.67 -6.14
CA PRO A 437 -11.32 28.67 -5.74
C PRO A 437 -11.06 29.30 -4.37
N VAL A 438 -10.55 28.51 -3.42
CA VAL A 438 -10.02 28.99 -2.14
C VAL A 438 -8.50 28.88 -2.20
N PRO A 439 -7.75 30.00 -2.30
CA PRO A 439 -6.29 29.98 -2.34
C PRO A 439 -5.68 29.23 -1.17
N LEU A 440 -4.60 28.48 -1.41
CA LEU A 440 -3.91 27.67 -0.39
C LEU A 440 -2.49 28.20 -0.14
N GLU A 441 -2.20 28.61 1.09
CA GLU A 441 -0.85 28.96 1.55
C GLU A 441 -0.14 27.71 2.09
N ILE A 442 1.05 27.39 1.58
CA ILE A 442 1.75 26.13 1.88
C ILE A 442 3.11 26.40 2.52
N HIS A 443 3.33 25.87 3.71
CA HIS A 443 4.59 25.95 4.44
C HIS A 443 5.21 24.56 4.60
N ILE A 444 6.45 24.37 4.13
CA ILE A 444 7.16 23.09 4.26
C ILE A 444 8.35 23.25 5.21
N GLN A 445 8.33 22.50 6.31
CA GLN A 445 9.38 22.50 7.34
C GLN A 445 10.07 21.13 7.38
N GLY A 446 11.39 21.14 7.26
CA GLY A 446 12.23 19.94 7.34
C GLY A 446 12.75 19.72 8.74
N VAL A 447 12.59 18.52 9.28
CA VAL A 447 13.18 18.08 10.56
C VAL A 447 14.35 17.14 10.27
N ASP A 448 15.54 17.53 10.71
CA ASP A 448 16.80 16.84 10.45
C ASP A 448 17.15 15.85 11.56
N ILE A 449 16.32 14.81 11.68
CA ILE A 449 16.53 13.69 12.61
C ILE A 449 16.34 12.42 11.79
N ALA A 450 17.36 11.56 11.68
CA ALA A 450 17.30 10.35 10.86
C ALA A 450 16.36 9.28 11.45
N ASN A 451 16.39 9.07 12.77
CA ASN A 451 15.54 8.11 13.46
C ASN A 451 14.06 8.53 13.39
N PHE A 452 13.21 7.69 12.78
CA PHE A 452 11.80 8.01 12.56
C PHE A 452 11.03 8.31 13.87
N LYS A 453 11.22 7.50 14.92
CA LYS A 453 10.49 7.68 16.18
C LYS A 453 10.86 8.99 16.88
N ALA A 454 12.16 9.29 16.96
CA ALA A 454 12.65 10.54 17.50
C ALA A 454 12.19 11.75 16.67
N ARG A 455 12.21 11.62 15.34
CA ARG A 455 11.73 12.65 14.40
C ARG A 455 10.24 12.95 14.61
N MET A 456 9.40 11.92 14.71
CA MET A 456 7.96 12.09 14.96
C MET A 456 7.71 12.79 16.30
N HIS A 457 8.41 12.43 17.37
CA HIS A 457 8.27 13.10 18.66
C HIS A 457 8.71 14.58 18.58
N ALA A 458 9.82 14.87 17.89
CA ALA A 458 10.30 16.24 17.69
C ALA A 458 9.34 17.11 16.85
N MET A 459 8.50 16.49 16.01
CA MET A 459 7.49 17.19 15.21
C MET A 459 6.24 17.61 16.00
N THR A 460 5.95 17.01 17.17
CA THR A 460 4.69 17.29 17.90
C THR A 460 4.59 18.73 18.38
N ARG A 461 5.69 19.30 18.90
CA ARG A 461 5.73 20.71 19.35
C ARG A 461 5.59 21.70 18.17
N PRO A 462 6.29 21.52 17.04
CA PRO A 462 6.00 22.25 15.80
C PRO A 462 4.55 22.16 15.35
N THR A 463 3.91 20.98 15.41
CA THR A 463 2.48 20.82 15.09
C THR A 463 1.59 21.69 15.97
N TYR A 464 1.77 21.66 17.30
CA TYR A 464 1.03 22.54 18.22
C TYR A 464 1.27 24.02 17.89
N THR A 465 2.53 24.39 17.63
CA THR A 465 2.91 25.77 17.29
C THR A 465 2.26 26.22 16.00
N ALA A 466 2.18 25.35 14.98
CA ALA A 466 1.51 25.63 13.73
C ALA A 466 0.01 25.88 13.92
N ILE A 467 -0.67 25.08 14.75
CA ILE A 467 -2.09 25.27 15.07
C ILE A 467 -2.29 26.65 15.70
N VAL A 468 -1.54 26.98 16.75
CA VAL A 468 -1.68 28.27 17.48
C VAL A 468 -1.31 29.47 16.60
N GLN A 469 -0.32 29.34 15.70
CA GLN A 469 0.13 30.43 14.84
C GLN A 469 -0.78 30.67 13.64
N HIS A 470 -1.22 29.60 12.99
CA HIS A 470 -1.93 29.70 11.71
C HIS A 470 -3.45 29.66 11.90
N ALA A 471 -3.99 28.81 12.78
CA ALA A 471 -5.43 28.69 13.03
C ALA A 471 -5.91 29.63 14.16
N LYS A 472 -5.58 30.93 14.05
CA LYS A 472 -6.03 31.96 15.00
C LYS A 472 -7.55 32.15 14.92
N GLY A 473 -8.17 32.50 16.05
CA GLY A 473 -9.61 32.77 16.11
C GLY A 473 -10.47 31.50 16.04
N GLU A 474 -10.04 30.43 16.73
CA GLU A 474 -10.83 29.19 16.89
C GLU A 474 -11.14 28.45 15.57
N MET A 475 -10.35 28.72 14.53
CA MET A 475 -10.49 28.08 13.23
C MET A 475 -10.12 26.59 13.30
N PRO A 476 -10.84 25.70 12.59
CA PRO A 476 -10.61 24.26 12.68
C PRO A 476 -9.29 23.85 12.04
N ALA A 477 -8.59 22.95 12.71
CA ALA A 477 -7.30 22.40 12.29
C ALA A 477 -7.37 20.88 12.18
N LEU A 478 -6.99 20.35 11.02
CA LEU A 478 -6.91 18.92 10.73
C LEU A 478 -5.44 18.50 10.66
N VAL A 479 -5.05 17.54 11.49
CA VAL A 479 -3.66 17.04 11.58
C VAL A 479 -3.59 15.63 11.03
N TYR A 480 -2.86 15.42 9.94
CA TYR A 480 -2.55 14.08 9.43
C TYR A 480 -1.28 13.52 10.06
N VAL A 481 -1.34 12.26 10.47
CA VAL A 481 -0.21 11.53 11.08
C VAL A 481 -0.05 10.12 10.48
N PRO A 482 1.12 9.48 10.59
CA PRO A 482 1.38 8.27 9.84
C PRO A 482 0.58 7.04 10.22
N THR A 483 0.27 6.87 11.50
CA THR A 483 -0.38 5.63 11.95
C THR A 483 -1.43 5.91 13.02
N ARG A 484 -2.31 4.92 13.25
CA ARG A 484 -3.30 4.92 14.34
C ARG A 484 -2.69 5.28 15.70
N LYS A 485 -1.49 4.73 15.98
CA LYS A 485 -0.75 5.00 17.22
C LYS A 485 -0.38 6.48 17.33
N HIS A 486 0.11 7.08 16.25
CA HIS A 486 0.43 8.50 16.24
C HIS A 486 -0.85 9.35 16.37
N ALA A 487 -1.98 8.95 15.79
CA ALA A 487 -3.24 9.72 15.91
C ALA A 487 -3.65 9.90 17.37
N ARG A 488 -3.63 8.80 18.14
CA ARG A 488 -3.90 8.84 19.57
C ARG A 488 -2.83 9.60 20.35
N LEU A 489 -1.54 9.31 20.14
CA LEU A 489 -0.45 9.94 20.90
C LEU A 489 -0.39 11.45 20.65
N THR A 490 -0.40 11.88 19.39
CA THR A 490 -0.37 13.29 19.01
C THR A 490 -1.59 14.03 19.56
N ALA A 491 -2.80 13.44 19.54
CA ALA A 491 -3.97 14.07 20.14
C ALA A 491 -3.79 14.35 21.64
N HIS A 492 -3.29 13.39 22.41
CA HIS A 492 -3.03 13.58 23.84
C HIS A 492 -1.86 14.53 24.13
N ASP A 493 -0.80 14.50 23.30
CA ASP A 493 0.29 15.46 23.43
C ASP A 493 -0.19 16.89 23.16
N LEU A 494 -1.07 17.09 22.16
CA LEU A 494 -1.69 18.39 21.88
C LEU A 494 -2.55 18.89 23.04
N VAL A 495 -3.31 18.01 23.70
CA VAL A 495 -4.05 18.34 24.93
C VAL A 495 -3.08 18.74 26.05
N THR A 496 -1.97 18.01 26.20
CA THR A 496 -0.95 18.30 27.22
C THR A 496 -0.30 19.67 26.98
N TYR A 497 0.06 20.00 25.74
CA TYR A 497 0.60 21.32 25.39
C TYR A 497 -0.43 22.45 25.58
N ALA A 498 -1.70 22.19 25.27
CA ALA A 498 -2.79 23.13 25.50
C ALA A 498 -2.95 23.47 26.99
N ASN A 499 -2.96 22.45 27.85
CA ASN A 499 -3.08 22.59 29.31
C ASN A 499 -1.83 23.23 29.96
N ALA A 500 -0.64 23.03 29.39
CA ALA A 500 0.57 23.63 29.91
C ALA A 500 0.65 25.15 29.65
N LYS A 501 -0.03 25.66 28.62
CA LYS A 501 -0.01 27.07 28.22
C LYS A 501 -1.27 27.86 28.54
N SER A 502 -2.40 27.17 28.71
CA SER A 502 -3.71 27.77 29.01
C SER A 502 -4.07 27.38 30.45
N GLY A 503 -4.63 28.29 31.24
CA GLY A 503 -5.16 27.97 32.58
C GLY A 503 -6.42 27.09 32.54
N GLU A 504 -7.45 27.39 33.34
CA GLU A 504 -8.66 26.56 33.51
C GLU A 504 -9.52 26.32 32.24
N LYS A 505 -9.35 27.11 31.17
CA LYS A 505 -10.12 26.95 29.91
C LYS A 505 -9.27 26.22 28.85
N SER A 506 -9.74 25.04 28.41
CA SER A 506 -9.10 24.27 27.32
C SER A 506 -9.15 25.07 26.01
N SER A 507 -8.00 25.42 25.46
CA SER A 507 -7.87 26.34 24.31
C SER A 507 -8.47 25.84 22.99
N PHE A 508 -8.82 24.55 22.88
CA PHE A 508 -9.35 23.95 21.65
C PHE A 508 -10.84 23.56 21.73
N LEU A 509 -11.48 23.76 22.88
CA LEU A 509 -12.89 23.45 23.07
C LEU A 509 -13.73 24.69 22.76
N LEU A 510 -14.58 24.59 21.73
CA LEU A 510 -15.32 25.73 21.19
C LEU A 510 -16.74 25.85 21.77
N GLN A 511 -17.24 24.79 22.41
CA GLN A 511 -18.56 24.74 23.05
C GLN A 511 -18.44 24.29 24.52
N PRO A 512 -19.39 24.66 25.41
CA PRO A 512 -19.37 24.23 26.81
C PRO A 512 -19.37 22.70 26.95
N LYS A 513 -18.73 22.17 27.99
CA LYS A 513 -18.56 20.72 28.22
C LYS A 513 -19.92 20.01 28.34
N GLU A 514 -20.90 20.69 28.89
CA GLU A 514 -22.26 20.20 29.11
C GLU A 514 -22.97 19.85 27.79
N VAL A 515 -22.65 20.57 26.70
CA VAL A 515 -23.21 20.33 25.37
C VAL A 515 -22.59 19.09 24.72
N LEU A 516 -21.30 18.82 24.97
CA LEU A 516 -20.61 17.68 24.36
C LEU A 516 -20.84 16.36 25.10
N GLU A 517 -21.07 16.38 26.42
CA GLU A 517 -21.11 15.16 27.24
C GLU A 517 -22.15 14.10 26.78
N PRO A 518 -23.35 14.45 26.28
CA PRO A 518 -24.29 13.49 25.71
C PRO A 518 -23.77 12.78 24.45
N PHE A 519 -22.91 13.44 23.68
CA PHE A 519 -22.27 12.86 22.50
C PHE A 519 -21.07 12.01 22.90
N ILE A 520 -20.25 12.49 23.85
CA ILE A 520 -19.07 11.80 24.36
C ILE A 520 -19.43 10.50 25.10
N SER A 521 -20.57 10.45 25.79
CA SER A 521 -21.03 9.25 26.49
C SER A 521 -21.39 8.08 25.56
N ARG A 522 -21.65 8.36 24.28
CA ARG A 522 -21.93 7.36 23.23
C ARG A 522 -20.67 6.82 22.55
N VAL A 523 -19.50 7.42 22.81
CA VAL A 523 -18.23 7.01 22.22
C VAL A 523 -17.68 5.81 22.97
N SER A 524 -17.24 4.79 22.23
CA SER A 524 -16.79 3.52 22.83
C SER A 524 -15.34 3.55 23.33
N GLU A 525 -14.47 4.35 22.69
CA GLU A 525 -13.04 4.41 23.00
C GLU A 525 -12.73 5.40 24.14
N PRO A 526 -12.26 4.95 25.32
CA PRO A 526 -12.08 5.85 26.48
C PRO A 526 -11.01 6.93 26.29
N ALA A 527 -9.96 6.63 25.55
CA ALA A 527 -8.89 7.58 25.23
C ALA A 527 -9.41 8.72 24.35
N LEU A 528 -10.33 8.42 23.42
CA LEU A 528 -10.99 9.40 22.56
C LEU A 528 -11.89 10.31 23.37
N CYS A 529 -12.68 9.76 24.31
CA CYS A 529 -13.51 10.58 25.21
C CYS A 529 -12.69 11.59 25.99
N THR A 530 -11.50 11.20 26.47
CA THR A 530 -10.61 12.09 27.22
C THR A 530 -10.10 13.24 26.37
N ALA A 531 -9.73 12.98 25.12
CA ALA A 531 -9.27 14.01 24.18
C ALA A 531 -10.43 14.96 23.77
N LEU A 532 -11.61 14.41 23.47
CA LEU A 532 -12.79 15.18 23.05
C LEU A 532 -13.23 16.22 24.08
N ARG A 533 -13.15 15.90 25.38
CA ARG A 533 -13.45 16.83 26.49
C ARG A 533 -12.54 18.06 26.53
N HIS A 534 -11.41 18.03 25.83
CA HIS A 534 -10.46 19.14 25.70
C HIS A 534 -10.50 19.80 24.31
N GLY A 535 -11.46 19.42 23.46
CA GLY A 535 -11.60 19.99 22.12
C GLY A 535 -10.70 19.37 21.05
N VAL A 536 -10.15 18.18 21.30
CA VAL A 536 -9.29 17.44 20.36
C VAL A 536 -9.91 16.07 20.06
N GLY A 537 -10.31 15.84 18.81
CA GLY A 537 -10.72 14.54 18.31
C GLY A 537 -9.58 13.81 17.61
N TYR A 538 -9.70 12.48 17.46
CA TYR A 538 -8.84 11.74 16.53
C TYR A 538 -9.62 10.67 15.77
N ILE A 539 -9.22 10.42 14.53
CA ILE A 539 -9.82 9.43 13.63
C ILE A 539 -8.73 8.51 13.09
N HIS A 540 -9.01 7.21 13.11
CA HIS A 540 -8.18 6.22 12.45
C HIS A 540 -9.02 5.00 12.10
N GLU A 541 -8.55 4.18 11.15
CA GLU A 541 -9.30 3.05 10.60
C GLU A 541 -9.59 1.92 11.62
N GLY A 542 -9.01 1.98 12.82
CA GLY A 542 -9.32 1.07 13.93
C GLY A 542 -10.48 1.51 14.84
N LEU A 543 -11.06 2.70 14.67
CA LEU A 543 -12.24 3.15 15.42
C LEU A 543 -13.51 2.54 14.84
N SER A 544 -14.56 2.40 15.65
CA SER A 544 -15.87 2.01 15.14
C SER A 544 -16.42 3.07 14.18
N SER A 545 -17.28 2.69 13.23
CA SER A 545 -17.91 3.66 12.30
C SER A 545 -18.69 4.73 13.07
N ILE A 546 -19.35 4.33 14.16
CA ILE A 546 -20.10 5.23 15.05
C ILE A 546 -19.18 6.29 15.67
N ASP A 547 -18.00 5.89 16.18
CA ASP A 547 -17.05 6.83 16.77
C ASP A 547 -16.47 7.77 15.70
N GLN A 548 -16.17 7.25 14.50
CA GLN A 548 -15.65 8.06 13.38
C GLN A 548 -16.68 9.12 12.94
N ASP A 549 -17.95 8.73 12.79
CA ASP A 549 -19.05 9.63 12.43
C ASP A 549 -19.27 10.68 13.52
N MET A 550 -19.19 10.29 14.79
CA MET A 550 -19.35 11.19 15.93
C MET A 550 -18.26 12.27 15.96
N VAL A 551 -16.99 11.88 15.82
CA VAL A 551 -15.87 12.84 15.77
C VAL A 551 -16.01 13.77 14.57
N SER A 552 -16.40 13.21 13.41
CA SER A 552 -16.59 13.99 12.18
C SER A 552 -17.70 15.03 12.32
N HIS A 553 -18.80 14.65 12.97
CA HIS A 553 -19.91 15.54 13.25
C HIS A 553 -19.52 16.65 14.22
N LEU A 554 -18.87 16.32 15.34
CA LEU A 554 -18.41 17.30 16.34
C LEU A 554 -17.42 18.31 15.75
N PHE A 555 -16.53 17.86 14.85
CA PHE A 555 -15.58 18.73 14.16
C PHE A 555 -16.29 19.65 13.16
N SER A 556 -17.17 19.10 12.32
CA SER A 556 -17.89 19.85 11.28
C SER A 556 -18.88 20.86 11.86
N ALA A 557 -19.48 20.54 13.01
CA ALA A 557 -20.36 21.43 13.76
C ALA A 557 -19.61 22.53 14.52
N GLY A 558 -18.27 22.47 14.58
CA GLY A 558 -17.46 23.44 15.32
C GLY A 558 -17.57 23.29 16.83
N CYS A 559 -17.82 22.09 17.35
CA CYS A 559 -17.77 21.80 18.79
C CYS A 559 -16.32 21.60 19.27
N ILE A 560 -15.49 21.01 18.41
CA ILE A 560 -14.05 20.78 18.65
C ILE A 560 -13.23 21.49 17.57
N GLN A 561 -12.10 22.08 17.95
CA GLN A 561 -11.26 22.82 17.01
C GLN A 561 -10.29 21.90 16.26
N VAL A 562 -9.75 20.86 16.92
CA VAL A 562 -8.67 20.04 16.36
C VAL A 562 -9.14 18.61 16.13
N CYS A 563 -8.83 18.07 14.95
CA CYS A 563 -9.00 16.65 14.66
C CYS A 563 -7.67 16.07 14.16
N VAL A 564 -7.22 14.96 14.75
CA VAL A 564 -6.01 14.24 14.34
C VAL A 564 -6.39 12.97 13.58
N SER A 565 -6.08 12.90 12.30
CA SER A 565 -6.43 11.77 11.43
C SER A 565 -5.20 10.94 11.06
N SER A 566 -5.32 9.61 11.01
CA SER A 566 -4.28 8.79 10.35
C SER A 566 -4.23 9.07 8.84
N SER A 567 -3.05 8.88 8.25
CA SER A 567 -2.77 9.12 6.82
C SER A 567 -3.67 8.30 5.90
N SER A 568 -3.97 7.06 6.28
CA SER A 568 -4.90 6.14 5.60
C SER A 568 -6.33 6.64 5.50
N MET A 569 -6.73 7.61 6.33
CA MET A 569 -8.09 8.17 6.36
C MET A 569 -8.23 9.46 5.55
N CYS A 570 -7.19 9.88 4.79
CA CYS A 570 -7.25 11.10 3.99
C CYS A 570 -8.27 11.04 2.83
N TRP A 571 -8.63 9.83 2.40
CA TRP A 571 -9.66 9.55 1.40
C TRP A 571 -10.98 9.17 2.09
N GLY A 572 -12.10 9.72 1.60
CA GLY A 572 -13.46 9.36 2.05
C GLY A 572 -13.85 9.82 3.46
N THR A 573 -13.08 10.71 4.08
CA THR A 573 -13.54 11.47 5.25
C THR A 573 -13.91 12.89 4.80
N PRO A 574 -15.18 13.33 4.96
CA PRO A 574 -15.63 14.63 4.48
C PRO A 574 -15.22 15.77 5.43
N LEU A 575 -13.99 15.72 5.95
CA LEU A 575 -13.47 16.71 6.89
C LEU A 575 -12.74 17.82 6.17
N LEU A 576 -13.31 19.01 6.28
CA LEU A 576 -12.76 20.23 5.72
C LEU A 576 -12.34 21.17 6.84
N ALA A 577 -11.12 21.69 6.74
CA ALA A 577 -10.51 22.54 7.76
C ALA A 577 -9.96 23.83 7.14
N TYR A 578 -9.70 24.81 7.99
CA TYR A 578 -8.97 26.01 7.58
C TYR A 578 -7.46 25.74 7.50
N LEU A 579 -6.94 25.05 8.51
CA LEU A 579 -5.55 24.61 8.59
C LEU A 579 -5.46 23.10 8.44
N VAL A 580 -4.60 22.64 7.54
CA VAL A 580 -4.13 21.24 7.52
C VAL A 580 -2.67 21.19 7.96
N VAL A 581 -2.34 20.30 8.88
CA VAL A 581 -0.95 19.97 9.24
C VAL A 581 -0.66 18.53 8.87
N VAL A 582 0.32 18.29 7.99
CA VAL A 582 0.81 16.95 7.69
C VAL A 582 2.05 16.69 8.54
N MET A 583 1.89 15.95 9.64
CA MET A 583 2.95 15.65 10.60
C MET A 583 3.63 14.33 10.23
N GLY A 584 4.76 14.43 9.55
CA GLY A 584 5.47 13.28 8.98
C GLY A 584 4.89 12.86 7.64
N THR A 585 5.76 12.51 6.70
CA THR A 585 5.39 12.17 5.31
C THR A 585 5.83 10.76 4.92
N GLN A 586 5.96 9.88 5.92
CA GLN A 586 6.46 8.52 5.76
C GLN A 586 5.62 7.55 6.60
N TYR A 587 5.44 6.34 6.11
CA TYR A 587 4.89 5.20 6.86
C TYR A 587 5.92 4.08 6.95
N TYR A 588 5.67 3.09 7.80
CA TYR A 588 6.50 1.90 7.90
C TYR A 588 5.92 0.81 7.01
N ASP A 589 6.70 0.35 6.04
CA ASP A 589 6.38 -0.84 5.25
C ASP A 589 6.95 -2.08 5.93
N GLY A 590 6.06 -2.95 6.40
CA GLY A 590 6.43 -4.17 7.11
C GLY A 590 6.99 -5.27 6.21
N ARG A 591 6.89 -5.15 4.88
CA ARG A 591 7.44 -6.13 3.93
C ARG A 591 8.93 -5.92 3.73
N GLU A 592 9.27 -4.70 3.35
CA GLU A 592 10.65 -4.27 3.13
C GLU A 592 11.37 -3.94 4.45
N ASN A 593 10.64 -3.84 5.56
CA ASN A 593 11.13 -3.33 6.84
C ASN A 593 11.76 -1.93 6.74
N VAL A 594 11.20 -1.09 5.85
CA VAL A 594 11.71 0.25 5.53
C VAL A 594 10.62 1.30 5.73
N HIS A 595 11.06 2.54 6.02
CA HIS A 595 10.16 3.69 6.01
C HIS A 595 10.01 4.23 4.58
N THR A 596 8.81 4.10 4.04
CA THR A 596 8.45 4.55 2.69
C THR A 596 7.76 5.91 2.75
N ASP A 597 8.07 6.80 1.81
CA ASP A 597 7.41 8.11 1.72
C ASP A 597 5.95 7.96 1.26
N TYR A 598 5.09 8.91 1.64
CA TYR A 598 3.73 8.95 1.11
C TYR A 598 3.74 9.15 -0.41
N PRO A 599 2.80 8.48 -1.12
CA PRO A 599 2.45 8.90 -2.46
C PRO A 599 2.11 10.39 -2.49
N ILE A 600 2.60 11.11 -3.50
CA ILE A 600 2.29 12.54 -3.68
C ILE A 600 0.77 12.76 -3.76
N THR A 601 0.04 11.81 -4.33
CA THR A 601 -1.43 11.85 -4.47
C THR A 601 -2.12 11.93 -3.11
N ASP A 602 -1.66 11.16 -2.12
CA ASP A 602 -2.19 11.20 -0.76
C ASP A 602 -1.86 12.54 -0.08
N LEU A 603 -0.65 13.06 -0.30
CA LEU A 603 -0.26 14.37 0.21
C LEU A 603 -1.12 15.49 -0.40
N LEU A 604 -1.36 15.47 -1.72
CA LEU A 604 -2.24 16.42 -2.40
C LEU A 604 -3.68 16.33 -1.90
N GLN A 605 -4.17 15.12 -1.61
CA GLN A 605 -5.49 14.92 -1.03
C GLN A 605 -5.59 15.51 0.39
N MET A 606 -4.60 15.25 1.26
CA MET A 606 -4.54 15.84 2.60
C MET A 606 -4.54 17.36 2.55
N MET A 607 -3.72 17.96 1.67
CA MET A 607 -3.66 19.40 1.44
C MET A 607 -4.96 19.96 0.84
N GLY A 608 -5.66 19.15 0.05
CA GLY A 608 -6.97 19.44 -0.51
C GLY A 608 -7.99 19.77 0.57
N ASN A 609 -7.92 19.11 1.73
CA ASN A 609 -8.87 19.28 2.83
C ASN A 609 -8.75 20.61 3.58
N ALA A 610 -7.73 21.43 3.29
CA ALA A 610 -7.65 22.83 3.72
C ALA A 610 -8.59 23.73 2.89
N ASN A 611 -9.86 23.34 2.75
CA ASN A 611 -10.85 23.98 1.88
C ASN A 611 -12.17 24.20 2.59
N ARG A 612 -12.60 25.44 2.84
CA ARG A 612 -13.99 25.69 3.28
C ARG A 612 -14.61 26.79 2.42
N PRO A 613 -15.11 26.44 1.22
CA PRO A 613 -15.76 27.41 0.34
C PRO A 613 -16.89 28.13 1.07
N LEU A 614 -17.10 29.40 0.74
CA LEU A 614 -18.10 30.29 1.35
C LEU A 614 -17.87 30.63 2.84
N LYS A 615 -16.96 29.95 3.54
CA LYS A 615 -16.59 30.23 4.94
C LYS A 615 -15.23 30.94 5.03
N ASP A 616 -14.24 30.48 4.27
CA ASP A 616 -12.87 30.96 4.32
C ASP A 616 -12.45 31.69 3.04
N ILE A 617 -11.62 32.72 3.20
CA ILE A 617 -11.01 33.48 2.09
C ILE A 617 -9.76 32.76 1.56
N SER A 618 -9.09 31.98 2.40
CA SER A 618 -7.89 31.20 2.07
C SER A 618 -7.77 30.02 3.02
N GLY A 619 -7.15 28.93 2.58
CA GLY A 619 -6.72 27.82 3.43
C GLY A 619 -5.22 27.88 3.71
N LYS A 620 -4.78 27.20 4.77
CA LYS A 620 -3.36 27.04 5.11
C LYS A 620 -2.97 25.57 5.22
N CYS A 621 -1.77 25.24 4.78
CA CYS A 621 -1.20 23.92 4.95
C CYS A 621 0.24 23.99 5.48
N VAL A 622 0.55 23.19 6.49
CA VAL A 622 1.91 23.02 7.02
C VAL A 622 2.34 21.56 6.86
N ILE A 623 3.43 21.32 6.15
CA ILE A 623 4.00 19.99 5.93
C ILE A 623 5.28 19.87 6.75
N LEU A 624 5.30 18.95 7.70
CA LEU A 624 6.47 18.59 8.49
C LEU A 624 7.06 17.30 7.93
N CYS A 625 8.22 17.39 7.27
CA CYS A 625 8.85 16.25 6.61
C CYS A 625 10.28 16.00 7.10
N HIS A 626 10.87 14.87 6.71
CA HIS A 626 12.31 14.67 6.88
C HIS A 626 13.07 15.70 6.03
N ALA A 627 14.08 16.37 6.58
CA ALA A 627 14.74 17.50 5.93
C ALA A 627 15.24 17.22 4.49
N PRO A 628 15.85 16.06 4.17
CA PRO A 628 16.26 15.73 2.80
C PRO A 628 15.11 15.62 1.78
N ARG A 629 13.87 15.39 2.24
CA ARG A 629 12.68 15.28 1.37
C ARG A 629 12.01 16.63 1.09
N LYS A 630 12.45 17.72 1.74
CA LYS A 630 11.81 19.04 1.63
C LYS A 630 11.74 19.55 0.18
N GLU A 631 12.86 19.51 -0.55
CA GLU A 631 12.91 20.02 -1.93
C GLU A 631 12.10 19.13 -2.89
N TYR A 632 12.04 17.82 -2.64
CA TYR A 632 11.18 16.90 -3.37
C TYR A 632 9.70 17.33 -3.26
N TYR A 633 9.18 17.51 -2.03
CA TYR A 633 7.79 17.93 -1.85
C TYR A 633 7.54 19.34 -2.38
N LYS A 634 8.47 20.27 -2.17
CA LYS A 634 8.35 21.64 -2.70
C LYS A 634 8.12 21.61 -4.22
N LYS A 635 8.86 20.78 -4.95
CA LYS A 635 8.70 20.67 -6.40
C LYS A 635 7.33 20.13 -6.82
N PHE A 636 6.93 18.98 -6.31
CA PHE A 636 5.69 18.29 -6.73
C PHE A 636 4.40 18.90 -6.20
N VAL A 637 4.48 19.77 -5.20
CA VAL A 637 3.33 20.50 -4.68
C VAL A 637 3.01 21.73 -5.52
N TYR A 638 4.04 22.40 -6.07
CA TYR A 638 3.86 23.62 -6.87
C TYR A 638 3.79 23.32 -8.39
N GLU A 639 4.43 22.25 -8.85
CA GLU A 639 4.42 21.81 -10.25
C GLU A 639 3.52 20.60 -10.45
N PHE A 640 2.97 20.45 -11.66
CA PHE A 640 2.25 19.22 -12.03
C PHE A 640 3.20 18.01 -11.97
N PHE A 641 2.72 16.90 -11.40
CA PHE A 641 3.43 15.63 -11.54
C PHE A 641 2.99 14.93 -12.83
N SER A 642 3.96 14.31 -13.51
CA SER A 642 3.70 13.44 -14.64
C SER A 642 3.11 12.12 -14.15
N VAL A 643 2.04 11.71 -14.81
CA VAL A 643 1.37 10.44 -14.55
C VAL A 643 1.86 9.43 -15.57
N GLU A 644 2.33 8.27 -15.10
CA GLU A 644 2.84 7.17 -15.93
C GLU A 644 2.00 5.91 -15.72
N SER A 645 1.98 5.04 -16.73
CA SER A 645 1.33 3.73 -16.62
C SER A 645 2.24 2.73 -15.90
N HIS A 646 1.63 1.83 -15.13
CA HIS A 646 2.28 0.65 -14.57
C HIS A 646 1.78 -0.65 -15.20
N LEU A 647 1.00 -0.57 -16.29
CA LEU A 647 0.31 -1.72 -16.88
C LEU A 647 1.27 -2.83 -17.31
N GLN A 648 2.49 -2.50 -17.74
CA GLN A 648 3.53 -3.48 -18.14
C GLN A 648 3.84 -4.54 -17.05
N HIS A 649 3.62 -4.20 -15.77
CA HIS A 649 3.86 -5.10 -14.64
C HIS A 649 2.64 -6.00 -14.32
N PHE A 650 1.49 -5.75 -14.94
CA PHE A 650 0.21 -6.40 -14.63
C PHE A 650 -0.51 -6.87 -15.91
N LEU A 651 0.24 -7.20 -16.97
CA LEU A 651 -0.34 -7.56 -18.27
C LEU A 651 -1.04 -8.92 -18.27
N HIS A 652 -0.52 -9.89 -17.54
CA HIS A 652 -0.92 -11.29 -17.59
C HIS A 652 -2.42 -11.49 -17.36
N ASP A 653 -2.97 -10.94 -16.26
CA ASP A 653 -4.38 -11.09 -15.91
C ASP A 653 -5.32 -10.45 -16.95
N ASN A 654 -4.89 -9.31 -17.50
CA ASN A 654 -5.68 -8.56 -18.46
C ASN A 654 -5.69 -9.23 -19.83
N LEU A 655 -4.53 -9.70 -20.30
CA LEU A 655 -4.43 -10.47 -21.53
C LEU A 655 -5.22 -11.77 -21.43
N ASN A 656 -5.08 -12.51 -20.33
CA ASN A 656 -5.83 -13.74 -20.10
C ASN A 656 -7.35 -13.50 -20.17
N ALA A 657 -7.84 -12.44 -19.51
CA ALA A 657 -9.27 -12.10 -19.55
C ALA A 657 -9.77 -11.81 -20.98
N GLU A 658 -9.01 -11.05 -21.77
CA GLU A 658 -9.40 -10.72 -23.15
C GLU A 658 -9.25 -11.91 -24.12
N VAL A 659 -8.37 -12.88 -23.82
CA VAL A 659 -8.29 -14.17 -24.51
C VAL A 659 -9.52 -15.03 -24.21
N VAL A 660 -9.90 -15.17 -22.93
CA VAL A 660 -11.09 -15.94 -22.50
C VAL A 660 -12.38 -15.40 -23.11
N VAL A 661 -12.48 -14.09 -23.27
CA VAL A 661 -13.64 -13.40 -23.90
C VAL A 661 -13.58 -13.48 -25.44
N GLY A 662 -12.48 -13.98 -26.00
CA GLY A 662 -12.23 -14.08 -27.43
C GLY A 662 -12.10 -12.70 -28.11
N THR A 663 -11.68 -11.67 -27.37
CA THR A 663 -11.23 -10.38 -27.93
C THR A 663 -9.86 -10.55 -28.57
N ILE A 664 -8.98 -11.27 -27.89
CA ILE A 664 -7.65 -11.65 -28.39
C ILE A 664 -7.74 -13.11 -28.84
N LYS A 665 -7.48 -13.38 -30.12
CA LYS A 665 -7.43 -14.74 -30.67
C LYS A 665 -6.04 -15.12 -31.16
N ARG A 666 -5.23 -14.12 -31.51
CA ARG A 666 -3.86 -14.25 -32.00
C ARG A 666 -2.93 -13.24 -31.32
N LYS A 667 -1.62 -13.45 -31.42
CA LYS A 667 -0.61 -12.54 -30.85
C LYS A 667 -0.71 -11.11 -31.41
N GLU A 668 -1.04 -10.96 -32.68
CA GLU A 668 -1.22 -9.65 -33.32
C GLU A 668 -2.38 -8.89 -32.67
N ASP A 669 -3.48 -9.59 -32.37
CA ASP A 669 -4.63 -8.99 -31.69
C ASP A 669 -4.26 -8.49 -30.28
N ALA A 670 -3.30 -9.13 -29.60
CA ALA A 670 -2.80 -8.70 -28.30
C ALA A 670 -1.94 -7.44 -28.40
N VAL A 671 -1.07 -7.33 -29.42
CA VAL A 671 -0.32 -6.10 -29.69
C VAL A 671 -1.29 -4.96 -30.03
N ASP A 672 -2.29 -5.21 -30.86
CA ASP A 672 -3.35 -4.25 -31.19
C ASP A 672 -4.13 -3.80 -29.95
N TYR A 673 -4.48 -4.73 -29.05
CA TYR A 673 -5.12 -4.42 -27.77
C TYR A 673 -4.28 -3.44 -26.94
N LEU A 674 -2.96 -3.65 -26.86
CA LEU A 674 -2.08 -2.75 -26.11
C LEU A 674 -2.06 -1.33 -26.72
N THR A 675 -2.33 -1.14 -28.01
CA THR A 675 -2.38 0.20 -28.61
C THR A 675 -3.51 1.09 -28.06
N TRP A 676 -4.53 0.49 -27.44
CA TRP A 676 -5.66 1.22 -26.83
C TRP A 676 -5.34 1.73 -25.42
N THR A 677 -4.21 1.33 -24.85
CA THR A 677 -3.85 1.61 -23.46
C THR A 677 -3.18 2.97 -23.30
N PHE A 678 -3.21 3.52 -22.08
CA PHE A 678 -2.47 4.72 -21.73
C PHE A 678 -0.96 4.49 -21.82
N MET A 679 -0.51 3.29 -21.42
CA MET A 679 0.87 2.83 -21.54
C MET A 679 1.43 3.07 -22.94
N TYR A 680 0.72 2.64 -23.98
CA TYR A 680 1.16 2.81 -25.37
C TYR A 680 1.41 4.28 -25.73
N ARG A 681 0.56 5.20 -25.25
CA ARG A 681 0.72 6.63 -25.48
C ARG A 681 1.93 7.20 -24.77
N ARG A 682 2.30 6.65 -23.61
CA ARG A 682 3.46 7.07 -22.82
C ARG A 682 4.79 6.55 -23.36
N LEU A 683 4.81 5.42 -24.08
CA LEU A 683 6.05 4.88 -24.68
C LEU A 683 6.81 5.91 -25.52
N SER A 684 6.08 6.74 -26.30
CA SER A 684 6.70 7.78 -27.14
C SER A 684 7.12 9.03 -26.35
N GLN A 685 6.46 9.30 -25.22
CA GLN A 685 6.66 10.54 -24.45
C GLN A 685 7.74 10.37 -23.38
N ASN A 686 7.89 9.17 -22.81
CA ASN A 686 8.88 8.84 -21.79
C ASN A 686 9.43 7.41 -21.97
N PRO A 687 10.15 7.12 -23.07
CA PRO A 687 10.59 5.77 -23.41
C PRO A 687 11.45 5.11 -22.32
N ASN A 688 12.35 5.87 -21.69
CA ASN A 688 13.27 5.35 -20.67
C ASN A 688 12.54 4.86 -19.42
N TYR A 689 11.37 5.42 -19.09
CA TYR A 689 10.54 4.94 -17.97
C TYR A 689 10.11 3.47 -18.17
N TYR A 690 9.85 3.09 -19.41
CA TYR A 690 9.42 1.75 -19.82
C TYR A 690 10.61 0.90 -20.34
N ASN A 691 11.85 1.33 -20.10
CA ASN A 691 13.08 0.68 -20.55
C ASN A 691 13.27 0.61 -22.09
N LEU A 692 12.63 1.50 -22.86
CA LEU A 692 12.88 1.60 -24.29
C LEU A 692 14.16 2.38 -24.58
N ARG A 693 14.94 1.88 -25.54
CA ARG A 693 16.17 2.53 -26.03
C ARG A 693 15.92 3.55 -27.15
N GLY A 694 14.69 3.62 -27.67
CA GLY A 694 14.32 4.51 -28.77
C GLY A 694 12.80 4.61 -28.95
N VAL A 695 12.37 5.60 -29.74
CA VAL A 695 10.95 5.96 -29.96
C VAL A 695 10.46 5.71 -31.39
N SER A 696 11.25 4.99 -32.20
CA SER A 696 10.81 4.66 -33.57
C SER A 696 9.66 3.64 -33.52
N ARG A 697 8.83 3.60 -34.57
CA ARG A 697 7.76 2.60 -34.69
C ARG A 697 8.26 1.17 -34.50
N ARG A 698 9.49 0.88 -34.97
CA ARG A 698 10.15 -0.41 -34.78
C ARG A 698 10.44 -0.69 -33.30
N HIS A 699 11.04 0.26 -32.58
CA HIS A 699 11.28 0.08 -31.14
C HIS A 699 9.99 -0.14 -30.35
N HIS A 700 8.91 0.58 -30.67
CA HIS A 700 7.61 0.36 -30.03
C HIS A 700 7.05 -1.03 -30.35
N SER A 701 7.09 -1.44 -31.63
CA SER A 701 6.60 -2.75 -32.05
C SER A 701 7.38 -3.88 -31.38
N ASP A 702 8.71 -3.83 -31.43
CA ASP A 702 9.60 -4.85 -30.86
C ASP A 702 9.36 -4.98 -29.35
N HIS A 703 9.23 -3.84 -28.64
CA HIS A 703 8.93 -3.84 -27.20
C HIS A 703 7.55 -4.40 -26.86
N LEU A 704 6.50 -4.00 -27.59
CA LEU A 704 5.14 -4.54 -27.38
C LEU A 704 5.09 -6.04 -27.68
N SER A 705 5.74 -6.47 -28.75
CA SER A 705 5.85 -7.89 -29.09
C SER A 705 6.56 -8.67 -28.00
N GLU A 706 7.70 -8.17 -27.50
CA GLU A 706 8.42 -8.80 -26.39
C GLU A 706 7.55 -8.89 -25.11
N LEU A 707 6.82 -7.82 -24.76
CA LEU A 707 5.91 -7.83 -23.62
C LEU A 707 4.80 -8.88 -23.78
N VAL A 708 4.17 -8.94 -24.95
CA VAL A 708 3.10 -9.91 -25.25
C VAL A 708 3.64 -11.33 -25.24
N GLU A 709 4.80 -11.58 -25.86
CA GLU A 709 5.39 -12.92 -25.91
C GLU A 709 5.80 -13.41 -24.51
N ASN A 710 6.42 -12.55 -23.70
CA ASN A 710 6.78 -12.90 -22.33
C ASN A 710 5.53 -13.15 -21.47
N ALA A 711 4.50 -12.31 -21.59
CA ALA A 711 3.27 -12.49 -20.81
C ALA A 711 2.54 -13.78 -21.21
N LEU A 712 2.38 -14.06 -22.51
CA LEU A 712 1.73 -15.26 -23.00
C LEU A 712 2.55 -16.53 -22.70
N ALA A 713 3.88 -16.49 -22.83
CA ALA A 713 4.73 -17.63 -22.48
C ALA A 713 4.62 -18.00 -21.00
N ASN A 714 4.51 -17.01 -20.11
CA ASN A 714 4.28 -17.24 -18.68
C ASN A 714 2.88 -17.80 -18.40
N LEU A 715 1.85 -17.34 -19.13
CA LEU A 715 0.50 -17.90 -19.04
C LEU A 715 0.45 -19.36 -19.53
N ASP A 716 1.14 -19.68 -20.61
CA ASP A 716 1.24 -21.06 -21.12
C ASP A 716 2.00 -21.96 -20.13
N ALA A 717 3.11 -21.47 -19.56
CA ALA A 717 3.92 -22.23 -18.59
C ALA A 717 3.18 -22.53 -17.28
N SER A 718 2.22 -21.69 -16.89
CA SER A 718 1.42 -21.85 -15.67
C SER A 718 0.20 -22.77 -15.85
N ASN A 719 0.13 -23.53 -16.96
CA ASN A 719 -1.06 -24.25 -17.41
C ASN A 719 -2.30 -23.34 -17.50
N CYS A 720 -2.10 -22.02 -17.56
CA CYS A 720 -3.17 -21.08 -17.80
C CYS A 720 -3.57 -21.00 -19.30
N GLY A 721 -2.85 -21.73 -20.16
CA GLY A 721 -3.21 -21.98 -21.55
C GLY A 721 -2.91 -23.43 -21.90
N HIS A 722 -3.94 -24.27 -22.08
CA HIS A 722 -3.70 -25.58 -22.70
C HIS A 722 -3.54 -25.40 -24.21
N LYS A 723 -2.61 -26.15 -24.80
CA LYS A 723 -2.25 -26.13 -26.24
C LYS A 723 -3.43 -25.78 -27.16
N GLY A 724 -3.42 -24.54 -27.66
CA GLY A 724 -4.41 -24.02 -28.60
C GLY A 724 -5.58 -23.33 -27.92
N TRP A 725 -5.41 -22.06 -27.53
CA TRP A 725 -6.37 -20.92 -27.49
C TRP A 725 -7.88 -21.13 -27.15
N HIS A 726 -8.32 -22.29 -26.65
CA HIS A 726 -9.74 -22.69 -26.75
C HIS A 726 -10.39 -23.19 -25.45
N VAL A 727 -9.65 -23.34 -24.34
CA VAL A 727 -10.26 -23.72 -23.05
C VAL A 727 -10.31 -22.49 -22.12
N PRO A 728 -11.50 -21.97 -21.78
CA PRO A 728 -11.63 -20.79 -20.93
C PRO A 728 -11.36 -21.14 -19.47
N LEU A 729 -10.36 -20.51 -18.88
CA LEU A 729 -10.12 -20.55 -17.43
C LEU A 729 -10.99 -19.54 -16.67
N PRO A 730 -11.11 -19.69 -15.33
CA PRO A 730 -11.81 -18.72 -14.50
C PRO A 730 -11.22 -17.32 -14.70
N ILE A 731 -12.10 -16.36 -14.99
CA ILE A 731 -11.75 -14.97 -15.30
C ILE A 731 -11.07 -14.26 -14.11
N GLU A 732 -11.18 -14.81 -12.90
CA GLU A 732 -10.50 -14.33 -11.71
C GLU A 732 -10.10 -15.54 -10.85
N PRO A 733 -8.81 -15.71 -10.53
CA PRO A 733 -7.98 -14.74 -9.81
C PRO A 733 -6.65 -14.45 -10.54
N CYS A 734 -5.67 -13.89 -9.83
CA CYS A 734 -4.35 -13.55 -10.36
C CYS A 734 -3.65 -14.79 -10.95
N TYR A 735 -3.03 -14.66 -12.12
CA TYR A 735 -2.32 -15.76 -12.79
C TYR A 735 -1.26 -16.40 -11.89
N THR A 736 -0.56 -15.60 -11.07
CA THR A 736 0.46 -16.07 -10.13
C THR A 736 -0.12 -17.01 -9.08
N THR A 737 -1.39 -16.84 -8.72
CA THR A 737 -2.07 -17.68 -7.74
C THR A 737 -2.36 -19.05 -8.35
N THR A 738 -2.87 -19.07 -9.58
CA THR A 738 -3.11 -20.30 -10.34
C THR A 738 -1.81 -21.05 -10.58
N GLU A 739 -0.75 -20.36 -10.99
CA GLU A 739 0.61 -20.91 -11.16
C GLU A 739 1.12 -21.52 -9.84
N ARG A 740 1.01 -20.77 -8.73
CA ARG A 740 1.44 -21.24 -7.42
C ARG A 740 0.64 -22.46 -6.95
N PHE A 741 -0.67 -22.50 -7.19
CA PHE A 741 -1.50 -23.65 -6.87
C PHE A 741 -1.14 -24.85 -7.74
N SER A 742 -1.01 -24.69 -9.04
CA SER A 742 -0.63 -25.77 -9.97
C SER A 742 0.76 -26.34 -9.64
N SER A 743 1.72 -25.51 -9.24
CA SER A 743 3.06 -25.97 -8.87
C SER A 743 3.15 -26.68 -7.52
N LEU A 744 2.26 -26.37 -6.57
CA LEU A 744 2.31 -26.91 -5.20
C LEU A 744 1.33 -28.06 -4.95
N LEU A 745 0.23 -28.14 -5.69
CA LEU A 745 -0.78 -29.17 -5.52
C LEU A 745 -0.31 -30.49 -6.15
N THR A 746 -0.58 -31.59 -5.45
CA THR A 746 -0.31 -32.95 -5.93
C THR A 746 -1.49 -33.84 -5.57
N ALA A 747 -1.67 -34.97 -6.26
CA ALA A 747 -2.72 -35.95 -5.93
C ALA A 747 -2.68 -36.47 -4.48
N LYS A 748 -1.56 -36.29 -3.76
CA LYS A 748 -1.36 -36.74 -2.37
C LYS A 748 -1.55 -35.62 -1.34
N THR A 749 -1.81 -34.39 -1.76
CA THR A 749 -2.00 -33.25 -0.85
C THR A 749 -3.16 -33.54 0.10
N LYS A 750 -3.00 -33.16 1.38
CA LYS A 750 -4.02 -33.35 2.43
C LYS A 750 -4.51 -31.99 2.93
N LEU A 751 -5.52 -31.99 3.81
CA LEU A 751 -6.10 -30.78 4.40
C LEU A 751 -5.06 -29.78 4.94
N LYS A 752 -4.02 -30.25 5.66
CA LYS A 752 -2.91 -29.39 6.12
C LYS A 752 -2.24 -28.65 4.96
N GLY A 753 -1.90 -29.38 3.90
CA GLY A 753 -1.29 -28.83 2.69
C GLY A 753 -2.23 -27.89 1.93
N LEU A 754 -3.53 -28.19 1.85
CA LEU A 754 -4.52 -27.30 1.23
C LEU A 754 -4.59 -25.94 1.95
N ILE A 755 -4.58 -25.93 3.28
CA ILE A 755 -4.58 -24.69 4.09
C ILE A 755 -3.26 -23.92 3.90
N GLU A 756 -2.12 -24.61 3.89
CA GLU A 756 -0.80 -24.00 3.66
C GLU A 756 -0.71 -23.38 2.25
N ILE A 757 -1.16 -24.10 1.22
CA ILE A 757 -1.17 -23.62 -0.17
C ILE A 757 -2.14 -22.44 -0.31
N LEU A 758 -3.34 -22.51 0.27
CA LEU A 758 -4.31 -21.42 0.27
C LEU A 758 -3.71 -20.16 0.92
N ALA A 759 -3.07 -20.29 2.07
CA ALA A 759 -2.44 -19.18 2.78
C ALA A 759 -1.20 -18.61 2.04
N SER A 760 -0.58 -19.40 1.16
CA SER A 760 0.53 -18.96 0.31
C SER A 760 0.07 -18.11 -0.88
N ALA A 761 -1.22 -17.91 -1.09
CA ALA A 761 -1.74 -17.12 -2.21
C ALA A 761 -1.15 -15.68 -2.22
N PRO A 762 -0.68 -15.18 -3.37
CA PRO A 762 -0.18 -13.81 -3.56
C PRO A 762 -1.12 -12.70 -3.06
N GLU A 763 -2.43 -12.93 -3.06
CA GLU A 763 -3.42 -12.00 -2.50
C GLU A 763 -3.20 -11.71 -1.01
N TYR A 764 -2.53 -12.61 -0.28
CA TYR A 764 -2.17 -12.43 1.12
C TYR A 764 -0.82 -11.78 1.35
N THR A 765 -0.02 -11.55 0.29
CA THR A 765 1.25 -10.81 0.40
C THR A 765 1.03 -9.39 0.95
N ASP A 766 -0.17 -8.84 0.76
CA ASP A 766 -0.53 -7.50 1.24
C ASP A 766 -0.94 -7.41 2.72
N LEU A 767 -0.99 -8.54 3.44
CA LEU A 767 -1.40 -8.53 4.85
C LEU A 767 -0.40 -7.74 5.73
N PRO A 768 -0.88 -6.81 6.57
CA PRO A 768 0.01 -5.90 7.29
C PRO A 768 0.77 -6.60 8.41
N ILE A 769 2.10 -6.61 8.31
CA ILE A 769 3.01 -7.05 9.39
C ILE A 769 3.35 -5.84 10.26
N ARG A 770 3.01 -5.92 11.54
CA ARG A 770 3.12 -4.79 12.47
C ARG A 770 4.23 -5.07 13.49
N PRO A 771 5.30 -4.25 13.55
CA PRO A 771 6.41 -4.45 14.47
C PRO A 771 5.96 -4.51 15.94
N GLY A 772 6.54 -5.44 16.71
CA GLY A 772 6.24 -5.62 18.13
C GLY A 772 4.96 -6.40 18.42
N LYS A 773 4.33 -7.00 17.40
CA LYS A 773 3.18 -7.92 17.55
C LYS A 773 3.53 -9.39 17.28
N GLU A 774 4.81 -9.71 17.15
CA GLU A 774 5.30 -11.07 16.85
C GLU A 774 4.88 -12.05 17.95
N GLU A 775 4.85 -11.60 19.21
CA GLU A 775 4.43 -12.43 20.35
C GLU A 775 2.94 -12.82 20.28
N MET A 776 2.06 -11.94 19.79
CA MET A 776 0.64 -12.27 19.61
C MET A 776 0.46 -13.32 18.52
N ILE A 777 1.20 -13.19 17.41
CA ILE A 777 1.19 -14.15 16.31
C ILE A 777 1.78 -15.49 16.77
N ARG A 778 2.88 -15.47 17.54
CA ARG A 778 3.49 -16.65 18.14
C ARG A 778 2.52 -17.41 19.03
N LYS A 779 1.80 -16.71 19.92
CA LYS A 779 0.74 -17.32 20.75
C LYS A 779 -0.35 -17.95 19.89
N LEU A 780 -0.80 -17.26 18.84
CA LEU A 780 -1.79 -17.83 17.92
C LEU A 780 -1.29 -19.09 17.24
N ILE A 781 -0.04 -19.14 16.78
CA ILE A 781 0.57 -20.30 16.10
C ILE A 781 0.75 -21.49 17.04
N ASN A 782 1.18 -21.25 18.28
CA ASN A 782 1.42 -22.31 19.26
C ASN A 782 0.15 -23.07 19.67
N HIS A 783 -1.03 -22.49 19.47
CA HIS A 783 -2.33 -23.11 19.80
C HIS A 783 -3.07 -23.71 18.59
N GLN A 784 -2.37 -23.96 17.47
CA GLN A 784 -3.00 -24.44 16.23
C GLN A 784 -2.99 -25.95 16.10
N ARG A 785 -3.98 -26.47 15.36
CA ARG A 785 -4.10 -27.90 15.04
C ARG A 785 -2.92 -28.38 14.20
N PHE A 786 -2.51 -27.59 13.21
CA PHE A 786 -1.36 -27.89 12.36
C PHE A 786 -0.22 -26.93 12.68
N SER A 787 0.86 -27.48 13.25
CA SER A 787 2.09 -26.73 13.50
C SER A 787 2.86 -26.47 12.22
N VAL A 788 3.51 -25.31 12.17
CA VAL A 788 4.40 -24.90 11.09
C VAL A 788 5.84 -25.12 11.53
N GLU A 789 6.63 -25.74 10.65
CA GLU A 789 8.06 -25.96 10.89
C GLU A 789 8.82 -24.64 10.69
N LYS A 790 9.64 -24.23 11.68
CA LYS A 790 10.47 -23.01 11.67
C LYS A 790 9.68 -21.73 11.29
N PRO A 791 8.70 -21.30 12.12
CA PRO A 791 7.84 -20.17 11.80
C PRO A 791 8.61 -18.84 11.71
N GLN A 792 8.51 -18.15 10.56
CA GLN A 792 8.94 -16.77 10.41
C GLN A 792 7.79 -15.83 10.75
N TYR A 793 7.77 -15.27 11.97
CA TYR A 793 6.64 -14.44 12.46
C TYR A 793 6.42 -13.13 11.70
N THR A 794 7.35 -12.76 10.82
CA THR A 794 7.27 -11.61 9.92
C THR A 794 6.67 -11.96 8.55
N ASP A 795 6.37 -13.23 8.28
CA ASP A 795 5.78 -13.66 7.00
C ASP A 795 4.26 -13.43 6.99
N PRO A 796 3.72 -12.64 6.03
CA PRO A 796 2.28 -12.44 5.87
C PRO A 796 1.52 -13.73 5.54
N HIS A 797 2.12 -14.69 4.83
CA HIS A 797 1.47 -15.96 4.49
C HIS A 797 1.30 -16.85 5.73
N LEU A 798 2.32 -16.92 6.59
CA LEU A 798 2.21 -17.58 7.88
C LEU A 798 1.10 -16.98 8.74
N LYS A 799 1.00 -15.65 8.75
CA LYS A 799 -0.08 -14.96 9.45
C LYS A 799 -1.46 -15.29 8.87
N ALA A 800 -1.61 -15.35 7.55
CA ALA A 800 -2.86 -15.77 6.89
C ALA A 800 -3.27 -17.18 7.32
N ASN A 801 -2.31 -18.14 7.27
CA ASN A 801 -2.51 -19.51 7.73
C ASN A 801 -2.99 -19.53 9.19
N ALA A 802 -2.31 -18.77 10.05
CA ALA A 802 -2.65 -18.71 11.46
C ALA A 802 -4.06 -18.17 11.73
N LEU A 803 -4.48 -17.15 10.97
CA LEU A 803 -5.81 -16.57 11.09
C LEU A 803 -6.91 -17.50 10.56
N LEU A 804 -6.63 -18.28 9.50
CA LEU A 804 -7.54 -19.33 9.01
C LEU A 804 -7.73 -20.44 10.05
N GLN A 805 -6.65 -20.97 10.62
CA GLN A 805 -6.74 -22.00 11.66
C GLN A 805 -7.44 -21.49 12.93
N ALA A 806 -7.19 -20.23 13.32
CA ALA A 806 -7.90 -19.60 14.43
C ALA A 806 -9.41 -19.46 14.17
N HIS A 807 -9.80 -19.19 12.91
CA HIS A 807 -11.20 -19.14 12.49
C HIS A 807 -11.90 -20.49 12.63
N PHE A 808 -11.29 -21.56 12.10
CA PHE A 808 -11.84 -22.92 12.20
C PHE A 808 -11.95 -23.41 13.65
N SER A 809 -10.97 -23.07 14.49
CA SER A 809 -10.98 -23.40 15.92
C SER A 809 -11.90 -22.50 16.76
N ARG A 810 -12.51 -21.47 16.17
CA ARG A 810 -13.32 -20.45 16.85
C ARG A 810 -12.57 -19.72 17.98
N HIS A 811 -11.26 -19.53 17.82
CA HIS A 811 -10.47 -18.71 18.74
C HIS A 811 -10.77 -17.23 18.52
N THR A 812 -11.11 -16.51 19.59
CA THR A 812 -11.40 -15.09 19.53
C THR A 812 -10.14 -14.30 19.23
N VAL A 813 -10.11 -13.66 18.06
CA VAL A 813 -9.12 -12.63 17.70
C VAL A 813 -9.75 -11.25 17.91
N VAL A 814 -8.96 -10.28 18.39
CA VAL A 814 -9.45 -8.93 18.73
C VAL A 814 -8.65 -7.84 18.02
N GLY A 815 -9.26 -6.66 17.89
CA GLY A 815 -8.63 -5.47 17.32
C GLY A 815 -8.10 -5.71 15.90
N ASN A 816 -6.82 -5.40 15.67
CA ASN A 816 -6.22 -5.50 14.35
C ASN A 816 -6.24 -6.92 13.76
N LEU A 817 -6.06 -7.96 14.59
CA LEU A 817 -6.03 -9.35 14.09
C LEU A 817 -7.42 -9.79 13.61
N ALA A 818 -8.49 -9.26 14.20
CA ALA A 818 -9.86 -9.50 13.72
C ALA A 818 -10.11 -8.82 12.36
N ALA A 819 -9.62 -7.59 12.17
CA ALA A 819 -9.68 -6.91 10.88
C ALA A 819 -8.86 -7.67 9.82
N ASP A 820 -7.65 -8.12 10.17
CA ASP A 820 -6.81 -8.90 9.25
C ASP A 820 -7.45 -10.27 8.93
N GLN A 821 -8.09 -10.94 9.91
CA GLN A 821 -8.82 -12.19 9.66
C GLN A 821 -10.00 -11.97 8.70
N ARG A 822 -10.71 -10.85 8.84
CA ARG A 822 -11.81 -10.49 7.95
C ARG A 822 -11.35 -10.41 6.49
N GLU A 823 -10.24 -9.72 6.23
CA GLU A 823 -9.61 -9.59 4.91
C GLU A 823 -9.24 -10.98 4.33
N VAL A 824 -8.65 -11.84 5.16
CA VAL A 824 -8.30 -13.22 4.76
C VAL A 824 -9.55 -14.00 4.35
N LEU A 825 -10.61 -13.98 5.16
CA LEU A 825 -11.85 -14.72 4.88
C LEU A 825 -12.58 -14.23 3.63
N LEU A 826 -12.56 -12.92 3.35
CA LEU A 826 -13.18 -12.34 2.15
C LEU A 826 -12.55 -12.87 0.86
N SER A 827 -11.24 -13.10 0.85
CA SER A 827 -10.52 -13.60 -0.33
C SER A 827 -10.54 -15.14 -0.42
N ALA A 828 -10.59 -15.83 0.72
CA ALA A 828 -10.45 -17.29 0.81
C ALA A 828 -11.43 -18.08 -0.08
N ASN A 829 -12.72 -17.73 -0.10
CA ASN A 829 -13.71 -18.47 -0.89
C ASN A 829 -13.43 -18.39 -2.40
N ARG A 830 -13.01 -17.22 -2.91
CA ARG A 830 -12.64 -17.07 -4.32
C ARG A 830 -11.40 -17.89 -4.66
N LEU A 831 -10.40 -17.86 -3.79
CA LEU A 831 -9.17 -18.65 -3.96
C LEU A 831 -9.45 -20.16 -3.93
N LEU A 832 -10.35 -20.61 -3.06
CA LEU A 832 -10.74 -22.01 -2.96
C LEU A 832 -11.49 -22.50 -4.20
N GLN A 833 -12.34 -21.68 -4.81
CA GLN A 833 -12.97 -22.02 -6.08
C GLN A 833 -11.92 -22.29 -7.16
N VAL A 834 -10.87 -21.47 -7.18
CA VAL A 834 -9.79 -21.58 -8.17
C VAL A 834 -8.91 -22.79 -7.88
N MET A 835 -8.68 -23.06 -6.60
CA MET A 835 -8.02 -24.28 -6.17
C MET A 835 -8.81 -25.52 -6.65
N VAL A 836 -10.13 -25.54 -6.50
CA VAL A 836 -11.00 -26.60 -7.03
C VAL A 836 -10.87 -26.73 -8.55
N ASP A 837 -10.90 -25.61 -9.28
CA ASP A 837 -10.79 -25.60 -10.74
C ASP A 837 -9.42 -26.15 -11.22
N VAL A 838 -8.31 -25.76 -10.56
CA VAL A 838 -6.96 -26.29 -10.83
C VAL A 838 -6.91 -27.81 -10.59
N ILE A 839 -7.34 -28.26 -9.40
CA ILE A 839 -7.35 -29.69 -9.05
C ILE A 839 -8.21 -30.50 -10.02
N SER A 840 -9.34 -29.92 -10.46
CA SER A 840 -10.25 -30.59 -11.38
C SER A 840 -9.67 -30.79 -12.78
N THR A 841 -8.77 -29.90 -13.21
CA THR A 841 -8.08 -30.00 -14.51
C THR A 841 -7.13 -31.21 -14.54
N ASP A 842 -6.50 -31.52 -13.41
CA ASP A 842 -5.63 -32.69 -13.25
C ASP A 842 -6.41 -34.00 -12.97
N GLY A 843 -7.73 -33.91 -12.77
CA GLY A 843 -8.60 -35.06 -12.61
C GLY A 843 -8.56 -35.74 -11.23
N TRP A 844 -8.13 -35.06 -10.15
CA TRP A 844 -7.98 -35.68 -8.82
C TRP A 844 -9.26 -35.57 -7.97
N LEU A 845 -10.05 -36.65 -7.89
CA LEU A 845 -11.36 -36.64 -7.24
C LEU A 845 -11.31 -36.32 -5.73
N VAL A 846 -10.53 -37.08 -4.96
CA VAL A 846 -10.48 -36.97 -3.49
C VAL A 846 -9.99 -35.59 -3.05
N LEU A 847 -9.02 -35.03 -3.78
CA LEU A 847 -8.50 -33.70 -3.48
C LEU A 847 -9.51 -32.61 -3.85
N THR A 848 -10.25 -32.80 -4.95
CA THR A 848 -11.34 -31.90 -5.36
C THR A 848 -12.40 -31.81 -4.25
N LEU A 849 -12.84 -32.95 -3.72
CA LEU A 849 -13.81 -33.02 -2.62
C LEU A 849 -13.25 -32.37 -1.34
N SER A 850 -11.99 -32.62 -1.01
CA SER A 850 -11.32 -32.01 0.15
C SER A 850 -11.25 -30.48 0.06
N ALA A 851 -11.04 -29.93 -1.14
CA ALA A 851 -11.05 -28.48 -1.37
C ALA A 851 -12.46 -27.88 -1.27
N MET A 852 -13.49 -28.62 -1.72
CA MET A 852 -14.90 -28.23 -1.53
C MET A 852 -15.29 -28.20 -0.04
N GLU A 853 -14.88 -29.20 0.74
CA GLU A 853 -15.07 -29.24 2.20
C GLU A 853 -14.37 -28.05 2.87
N LEU A 854 -13.14 -27.71 2.45
CA LEU A 854 -12.43 -26.55 2.98
C LEU A 854 -13.16 -25.22 2.70
N SER A 855 -13.87 -25.11 1.57
CA SER A 855 -14.76 -23.97 1.28
C SER A 855 -15.93 -23.86 2.26
N GLN A 856 -16.53 -25.00 2.62
CA GLN A 856 -17.57 -25.05 3.65
C GLN A 856 -17.01 -24.70 5.03
N MET A 857 -15.82 -25.20 5.38
CA MET A 857 -15.12 -24.88 6.63
C MET A 857 -14.84 -23.38 6.79
N VAL A 858 -14.40 -22.71 5.72
CA VAL A 858 -14.17 -21.25 5.70
C VAL A 858 -15.47 -20.49 5.91
N THR A 859 -16.54 -20.88 5.23
CA THR A 859 -17.84 -20.22 5.33
C THR A 859 -18.45 -20.40 6.73
N GLN A 860 -18.42 -21.61 7.29
CA GLN A 860 -19.08 -21.91 8.57
C GLN A 860 -18.18 -21.70 9.81
N GLY A 861 -16.86 -21.57 9.64
CA GLY A 861 -15.90 -21.39 10.73
C GLY A 861 -15.84 -22.60 11.67
N ILE A 862 -15.66 -23.79 11.09
CA ILE A 862 -15.53 -25.08 11.78
C ILE A 862 -14.50 -25.97 11.08
N TRP A 863 -14.02 -27.02 11.78
CA TRP A 863 -13.18 -28.06 11.19
C TRP A 863 -13.98 -29.17 10.51
N ASP A 864 -13.33 -29.91 9.60
CA ASP A 864 -13.83 -31.13 8.94
C ASP A 864 -14.46 -32.17 9.89
N LYS A 865 -13.88 -32.33 11.09
CA LYS A 865 -14.32 -33.30 12.10
C LYS A 865 -15.20 -32.70 13.19
N ASP A 866 -15.48 -31.41 13.14
CA ASP A 866 -16.41 -30.79 14.08
C ASP A 866 -17.86 -31.22 13.74
N THR A 867 -18.72 -31.28 14.75
CA THR A 867 -20.15 -31.61 14.56
C THR A 867 -20.88 -30.54 13.73
N VAL A 868 -21.73 -31.00 12.80
CA VAL A 868 -22.54 -30.14 11.92
C VAL A 868 -23.47 -29.22 12.70
N LEU A 869 -23.88 -29.61 13.92
CA LEU A 869 -24.71 -28.80 14.81
C LEU A 869 -24.06 -27.47 15.20
N LEU A 870 -22.73 -27.35 15.12
CA LEU A 870 -22.05 -26.08 15.39
C LEU A 870 -22.36 -24.99 14.34
N GLN A 871 -22.93 -25.34 13.20
CA GLN A 871 -23.41 -24.38 12.19
C GLN A 871 -24.67 -23.65 12.66
N LEU A 872 -25.43 -24.23 13.60
CA LEU A 872 -26.64 -23.60 14.13
C LEU A 872 -26.30 -22.36 14.99
N PRO A 873 -27.15 -21.31 14.96
CA PRO A 873 -26.97 -20.16 15.82
C PRO A 873 -27.06 -20.60 17.29
N HIS A 874 -26.31 -19.90 18.15
CA HIS A 874 -26.27 -20.14 19.60
C HIS A 874 -25.70 -21.51 20.05
N PHE A 875 -25.30 -22.40 19.12
CA PHE A 875 -24.72 -23.69 19.47
C PHE A 875 -23.25 -23.59 19.91
N THR A 876 -22.99 -24.07 21.13
CA THR A 876 -21.64 -24.21 21.70
C THR A 876 -21.16 -25.66 21.58
N ARG A 877 -19.84 -25.89 21.72
CA ARG A 877 -19.28 -27.26 21.77
C ARG A 877 -19.90 -28.10 22.92
N ALA A 878 -20.33 -27.46 24.01
CA ALA A 878 -20.99 -28.12 25.13
C ALA A 878 -22.43 -28.55 24.78
N LEU A 879 -23.21 -27.68 24.13
CA LEU A 879 -24.57 -28.02 23.67
C LEU A 879 -24.53 -29.14 22.63
N ALA A 880 -23.61 -29.07 21.67
CA ALA A 880 -23.50 -30.12 20.66
C ALA A 880 -23.09 -31.48 21.26
N LYS A 881 -22.26 -31.49 22.32
CA LYS A 881 -21.95 -32.70 23.09
C LYS A 881 -23.20 -33.25 23.79
N LYS A 882 -24.02 -32.38 24.40
CA LYS A 882 -25.30 -32.75 25.04
C LYS A 882 -26.27 -33.38 24.04
N CYS A 883 -26.36 -32.84 22.82
CA CYS A 883 -27.17 -33.41 21.74
C CYS A 883 -26.70 -34.80 21.30
N LYS A 884 -25.38 -35.01 21.22
CA LYS A 884 -24.79 -36.32 20.87
C LYS A 884 -24.99 -37.37 21.98
N GLU A 885 -24.93 -36.94 23.23
CA GLU A 885 -25.10 -37.80 24.41
C GLU A 885 -26.57 -37.93 24.84
N ASN A 886 -27.52 -37.49 24.01
CA ASN A 886 -28.95 -37.52 24.33
C ASN A 886 -29.42 -38.96 24.57
N PRO A 887 -30.04 -39.28 25.74
CA PRO A 887 -30.39 -40.65 26.11
C PRO A 887 -31.41 -41.34 25.20
N GLY A 888 -32.30 -40.57 24.55
CA GLY A 888 -33.35 -41.12 23.67
C GLY A 888 -32.83 -41.49 22.28
N LYS A 889 -32.30 -40.50 21.56
CA LYS A 889 -31.71 -40.65 20.22
C LYS A 889 -30.51 -39.70 20.12
N SER A 890 -29.35 -40.21 19.69
CA SER A 890 -28.18 -39.37 19.37
C SER A 890 -28.56 -38.42 18.24
N ILE A 891 -28.36 -37.12 18.45
CA ILE A 891 -28.64 -36.09 17.45
C ILE A 891 -27.31 -35.74 16.78
N GLU A 892 -27.14 -36.16 15.53
CA GLU A 892 -25.89 -35.98 14.79
C GLU A 892 -26.04 -34.99 13.62
N THR A 893 -27.24 -34.90 13.06
CA THR A 893 -27.55 -33.98 11.94
C THR A 893 -28.47 -32.83 12.38
N ILE A 894 -28.54 -31.79 11.55
CA ILE A 894 -29.49 -30.69 11.76
C ILE A 894 -30.93 -31.19 11.63
N PHE A 895 -31.19 -32.13 10.71
CA PHE A 895 -32.52 -32.72 10.52
C PHE A 895 -32.99 -33.52 11.74
N ASP A 896 -32.09 -34.27 12.38
CA ASP A 896 -32.41 -34.98 13.64
C ASP A 896 -32.94 -34.01 14.72
N LEU A 897 -32.37 -32.80 14.80
CA LEU A 897 -32.80 -31.77 15.76
C LEU A 897 -34.14 -31.14 15.37
N LEU A 898 -34.40 -30.96 14.07
CA LEU A 898 -35.63 -30.37 13.55
C LEU A 898 -36.83 -31.33 13.61
N GLU A 899 -36.58 -32.64 13.54
CA GLU A 899 -37.61 -33.67 13.69
C GLU A 899 -38.06 -33.90 15.14
N MET A 900 -37.29 -33.42 16.14
CA MET A 900 -37.68 -33.52 17.55
C MET A 900 -38.95 -32.74 17.86
N GLU A 901 -39.73 -33.24 18.83
CA GLU A 901 -40.86 -32.47 19.38
C GLU A 901 -40.36 -31.20 20.09
N ASP A 902 -41.14 -30.12 20.01
CA ASP A 902 -40.73 -28.79 20.50
C ASP A 902 -40.44 -28.78 22.01
N GLU A 903 -41.18 -29.55 22.81
CA GLU A 903 -40.95 -29.67 24.27
C GLU A 903 -39.65 -30.42 24.58
N GLU A 904 -39.39 -31.54 23.89
CA GLU A 904 -38.13 -32.27 24.04
C GLU A 904 -36.91 -31.44 23.62
N ARG A 905 -37.07 -30.66 22.54
CA ARG A 905 -36.03 -29.75 22.05
C ARG A 905 -35.76 -28.62 23.07
N ARG A 906 -36.82 -28.05 23.66
CA ARG A 906 -36.73 -27.02 24.72
C ARG A 906 -35.96 -27.55 25.93
N ASP A 907 -36.35 -28.72 26.43
CA ASP A 907 -35.74 -29.34 27.60
C ASP A 907 -34.28 -29.74 27.37
N LEU A 908 -33.95 -30.22 26.16
CA LEU A 908 -32.59 -30.58 25.80
C LEU A 908 -31.68 -29.35 25.69
N LEU A 909 -32.10 -28.31 24.98
CA LEU A 909 -31.23 -27.17 24.67
C LEU A 909 -31.14 -26.15 25.82
N GLN A 910 -32.19 -25.99 26.62
CA GLN A 910 -32.23 -25.03 27.74
C GLN A 910 -31.83 -23.60 27.33
N ILE A 911 -32.28 -23.17 26.16
CA ILE A 911 -32.05 -21.84 25.59
C ILE A 911 -33.38 -21.06 25.55
N SER A 912 -33.30 -19.74 25.35
CA SER A 912 -34.51 -18.90 25.29
C SER A 912 -35.36 -19.16 24.04
N ASP A 913 -36.66 -18.86 24.10
CA ASP A 913 -37.58 -19.00 22.96
C ASP A 913 -37.12 -18.19 21.73
N SER A 914 -36.50 -17.02 21.96
CA SER A 914 -35.90 -16.23 20.87
C SER A 914 -34.78 -16.97 20.16
N GLN A 915 -33.95 -17.71 20.90
CA GLN A 915 -32.84 -18.47 20.33
C GLN A 915 -33.33 -19.74 19.62
N LEU A 916 -34.37 -20.40 20.14
CA LEU A 916 -35.06 -21.50 19.45
C LEU A 916 -35.65 -21.04 18.13
N LEU A 917 -36.29 -19.86 18.10
CA LEU A 917 -36.83 -19.28 16.88
C LEU A 917 -35.72 -19.05 15.83
N ASP A 918 -34.54 -18.59 16.24
CA ASP A 918 -33.40 -18.42 15.35
C ASP A 918 -32.91 -19.76 14.76
N ILE A 919 -32.89 -20.82 15.58
CA ILE A 919 -32.54 -22.18 15.14
C ILE A 919 -33.58 -22.70 14.14
N SER A 920 -34.87 -22.58 14.43
CA SER A 920 -35.95 -23.01 13.52
C SER A 920 -35.92 -22.23 12.19
N LYS A 921 -35.65 -20.92 12.23
CA LYS A 921 -35.48 -20.11 11.02
C LYS A 921 -34.33 -20.59 10.14
N LEU A 922 -33.20 -20.98 10.74
CA LEU A 922 -32.08 -21.54 10.00
C LEU A 922 -32.45 -22.92 9.47
N GLY A 923 -33.03 -23.78 10.30
CA GLY A 923 -33.44 -25.13 9.94
C GLY A 923 -34.33 -25.16 8.70
N ASN A 924 -35.34 -24.30 8.64
CA ASN A 924 -36.26 -24.18 7.50
C ASN A 924 -35.59 -23.64 6.22
N ARG A 925 -34.42 -23.02 6.34
CA ARG A 925 -33.63 -22.49 5.22
C ARG A 925 -32.49 -23.42 4.83
N PHE A 926 -32.12 -24.36 5.70
CA PHE A 926 -31.04 -25.31 5.47
C PHE A 926 -31.36 -26.12 4.20
N PRO A 927 -30.39 -26.31 3.29
CA PRO A 927 -30.68 -26.90 2.00
C PRO A 927 -31.07 -28.38 2.13
N ASN A 928 -32.31 -28.69 1.73
CA ASN A 928 -32.77 -30.05 1.46
C ASN A 928 -33.01 -30.18 -0.05
N ILE A 929 -32.19 -30.99 -0.72
CA ILE A 929 -32.19 -31.12 -2.19
C ILE A 929 -32.25 -32.60 -2.55
N ASP A 930 -33.31 -33.00 -3.23
CA ASP A 930 -33.44 -34.31 -3.86
C ASP A 930 -32.72 -34.32 -5.21
N MET A 931 -31.99 -35.39 -5.47
CA MET A 931 -31.24 -35.58 -6.71
C MET A 931 -31.70 -36.85 -7.42
N SER A 932 -32.05 -36.71 -8.69
CA SER A 932 -32.27 -37.83 -9.61
C SER A 932 -31.43 -37.66 -10.87
N TYR A 933 -31.09 -38.75 -11.55
CA TYR A 933 -30.30 -38.70 -12.77
C TYR A 933 -30.79 -39.73 -13.79
N GLU A 934 -30.61 -39.41 -15.07
CA GLU A 934 -30.90 -40.28 -16.21
C GLU A 934 -29.77 -40.19 -17.25
N ILE A 935 -29.52 -41.29 -17.95
CA ILE A 935 -28.56 -41.35 -19.06
C ILE A 935 -29.36 -41.20 -20.35
N LEU A 936 -29.04 -40.18 -21.16
CA LEU A 936 -29.87 -39.81 -22.32
C LEU A 936 -29.64 -40.70 -23.56
N GLU A 937 -28.54 -41.43 -23.63
CA GLU A 937 -28.22 -42.36 -24.72
C GLU A 937 -28.34 -43.82 -24.24
N GLY A 938 -28.89 -44.69 -25.08
CA GLY A 938 -29.46 -46.00 -24.72
C GLY A 938 -28.53 -46.99 -24.00
N GLU A 939 -29.12 -48.09 -23.50
CA GLU A 939 -28.52 -49.10 -22.58
C GLU A 939 -27.15 -49.69 -22.98
N VAL A 940 -26.63 -49.41 -24.17
CA VAL A 940 -25.34 -49.91 -24.69
C VAL A 940 -24.41 -48.74 -25.02
N VAL A 941 -23.51 -48.42 -24.09
CA VAL A 941 -22.42 -47.43 -24.28
C VAL A 941 -21.17 -48.14 -24.79
N ARG A 942 -20.55 -47.66 -25.88
CA ARG A 942 -19.26 -48.18 -26.35
C ARG A 942 -18.08 -47.39 -25.77
N ALA A 943 -16.94 -48.04 -25.61
CA ALA A 943 -15.72 -47.38 -25.14
C ALA A 943 -15.31 -46.27 -26.12
N GLY A 944 -15.16 -45.05 -25.60
CA GLY A 944 -14.77 -43.86 -26.38
C GLY A 944 -15.93 -42.98 -26.85
N GLU A 945 -17.18 -43.37 -26.62
CA GLU A 945 -18.36 -42.53 -26.90
C GLU A 945 -18.61 -41.53 -25.76
N ASN A 946 -19.09 -40.33 -26.11
CA ASN A 946 -19.46 -39.31 -25.14
C ASN A 946 -20.81 -39.66 -24.51
N VAL A 947 -20.84 -39.88 -23.19
CA VAL A 947 -22.09 -40.16 -22.46
C VAL A 947 -22.65 -38.86 -21.90
N THR A 948 -23.92 -38.59 -22.17
CA THR A 948 -24.62 -37.43 -21.59
C THR A 948 -25.48 -37.88 -20.40
N LEU A 949 -25.16 -37.34 -19.21
CA LEU A 949 -25.92 -37.54 -17.98
C LEU A 949 -26.79 -36.31 -17.71
N GLN A 950 -28.09 -36.48 -17.60
CA GLN A 950 -29.02 -35.45 -17.16
C GLN A 950 -29.29 -35.62 -15.66
N VAL A 951 -29.00 -34.59 -14.87
CA VAL A 951 -29.22 -34.57 -13.42
C VAL A 951 -30.30 -33.56 -13.10
N THR A 952 -31.34 -34.00 -12.40
CA THR A 952 -32.44 -33.17 -11.91
C THR A 952 -32.28 -32.96 -10.42
N LEU A 953 -32.32 -31.70 -9.99
CA LEU A 953 -32.20 -31.30 -8.59
C LEU A 953 -33.47 -30.58 -8.18
N GLN A 954 -34.15 -31.10 -7.16
CA GLN A 954 -35.38 -30.53 -6.64
C GLN A 954 -35.15 -30.07 -5.21
N ARG A 955 -35.31 -28.77 -4.97
CA ARG A 955 -35.18 -28.19 -3.63
C ARG A 955 -36.53 -28.22 -2.92
N ASP A 956 -36.57 -28.83 -1.75
CA ASP A 956 -37.74 -28.77 -0.89
C ASP A 956 -37.74 -27.46 -0.09
N LEU A 957 -38.81 -26.67 -0.24
CA LEU A 957 -38.98 -25.38 0.40
C LEU A 957 -40.45 -25.21 0.75
N ASP A 958 -40.72 -24.87 2.01
CA ASP A 958 -42.03 -24.40 2.43
C ASP A 958 -42.46 -23.21 1.56
N GLY A 959 -43.67 -23.25 0.99
CA GLY A 959 -44.16 -22.29 -0.02
C GLY A 959 -44.23 -20.81 0.40
N ARG A 960 -43.82 -20.45 1.62
CA ARG A 960 -43.66 -19.07 2.14
C ARG A 960 -42.20 -18.61 2.25
N SER A 961 -41.24 -19.52 2.11
CA SER A 961 -39.81 -19.28 2.32
C SER A 961 -39.09 -18.95 1.01
N LYS A 962 -38.30 -17.87 1.00
CA LYS A 962 -37.39 -17.56 -0.11
C LYS A 962 -35.97 -18.03 0.24
N VAL A 963 -35.24 -18.50 -0.76
CA VAL A 963 -33.78 -18.75 -0.63
C VAL A 963 -33.09 -17.40 -0.38
N GLY A 964 -32.78 -17.13 0.89
CA GLY A 964 -31.96 -15.99 1.29
C GLY A 964 -30.46 -16.32 1.28
N PRO A 965 -29.58 -15.42 1.72
CA PRO A 965 -28.14 -15.66 1.81
C PRO A 965 -27.80 -16.74 2.83
N VAL A 966 -26.71 -17.48 2.63
CA VAL A 966 -26.21 -18.50 3.56
C VAL A 966 -26.16 -17.95 4.99
N ASP A 967 -26.70 -18.69 5.95
CA ASP A 967 -26.54 -18.34 7.36
C ASP A 967 -25.12 -18.72 7.81
N ALA A 968 -24.28 -17.70 7.95
CA ALA A 968 -22.86 -17.83 8.26
C ALA A 968 -22.41 -16.66 9.15
N PRO A 969 -22.81 -16.62 10.44
CA PRO A 969 -22.58 -15.47 11.32
C PRO A 969 -21.10 -15.19 11.59
N ARG A 970 -20.23 -16.17 11.35
CA ARG A 970 -18.76 -16.03 11.48
C ARG A 970 -18.07 -15.65 10.18
N TYR A 971 -18.78 -15.68 9.05
CA TYR A 971 -18.27 -15.19 7.80
C TYR A 971 -18.48 -13.68 7.70
N SER A 972 -17.54 -13.00 7.05
CA SER A 972 -17.45 -11.54 7.07
C SER A 972 -18.44 -10.81 6.16
N LYS A 973 -19.11 -11.55 5.26
CA LYS A 973 -20.02 -11.03 4.24
C LYS A 973 -21.22 -11.97 4.09
N ALA A 974 -22.35 -11.45 3.61
CA ALA A 974 -23.40 -12.32 3.10
C ALA A 974 -22.86 -13.12 1.90
N ASN A 975 -23.23 -14.40 1.80
CA ASN A 975 -22.80 -15.28 0.71
C ASN A 975 -24.03 -15.94 0.07
N GLU A 976 -24.03 -16.16 -1.24
CA GLU A 976 -25.06 -16.97 -1.91
C GLU A 976 -24.67 -18.46 -1.87
N GLU A 977 -25.66 -19.34 -1.86
CA GLU A 977 -25.44 -20.79 -1.92
C GLU A 977 -24.97 -21.22 -3.32
N GLY A 978 -23.76 -21.77 -3.41
CA GLY A 978 -23.20 -22.36 -4.62
C GLY A 978 -23.00 -23.86 -4.49
N TRP A 979 -23.23 -24.59 -5.58
CA TRP A 979 -23.17 -26.05 -5.62
C TRP A 979 -22.22 -26.54 -6.71
N TRP A 980 -21.54 -27.66 -6.43
CA TRP A 980 -20.80 -28.43 -7.41
C TRP A 980 -21.50 -29.76 -7.65
N LEU A 981 -21.73 -30.08 -8.92
CA LEU A 981 -22.09 -31.43 -9.36
C LEU A 981 -20.80 -32.13 -9.80
N VAL A 982 -20.50 -33.26 -9.17
CA VAL A 982 -19.24 -33.98 -9.34
C VAL A 982 -19.53 -35.42 -9.76
N ILE A 983 -18.89 -35.87 -10.84
CA ILE A 983 -18.93 -37.25 -11.30
C ILE A 983 -17.49 -37.78 -11.26
N GLY A 984 -17.27 -38.91 -10.59
CA GLY A 984 -15.94 -39.50 -10.48
C GLY A 984 -15.94 -40.93 -9.96
N ASP A 985 -14.78 -41.57 -10.07
CA ASP A 985 -14.51 -42.91 -9.57
C ASP A 985 -13.60 -42.85 -8.32
N PHE A 986 -14.14 -43.25 -7.17
CA PHE A 986 -13.41 -43.29 -5.90
C PHE A 986 -12.28 -44.33 -5.88
N LYS A 987 -12.42 -45.45 -6.59
CA LYS A 987 -11.40 -46.52 -6.61
C LYS A 987 -10.17 -46.08 -7.39
N LEU A 988 -10.39 -45.35 -8.49
CA LEU A 988 -9.33 -44.82 -9.33
C LEU A 988 -8.85 -43.42 -8.91
N ASN A 989 -9.54 -42.78 -7.96
CA ASN A 989 -9.33 -41.39 -7.58
C ASN A 989 -9.40 -40.44 -8.79
N GLN A 990 -10.32 -40.72 -9.72
CA GLN A 990 -10.42 -40.03 -11.00
C GLN A 990 -11.69 -39.19 -11.05
N LEU A 991 -11.53 -37.89 -11.28
CA LEU A 991 -12.62 -36.98 -11.57
C LEU A 991 -12.95 -37.08 -13.07
N LEU A 992 -14.22 -37.31 -13.39
CA LEU A 992 -14.70 -37.48 -14.76
C LEU A 992 -15.38 -36.21 -15.28
N ALA A 993 -16.20 -35.56 -14.45
CA ALA A 993 -16.85 -34.31 -14.79
C ALA A 993 -17.15 -33.48 -13.54
N ILE A 994 -17.16 -32.16 -13.72
CA ILE A 994 -17.52 -31.20 -12.69
C ILE A 994 -18.33 -30.06 -13.31
N THR A 995 -19.38 -29.60 -12.63
CA THR A 995 -20.10 -28.39 -13.01
C THR A 995 -20.48 -27.59 -11.76
N ARG A 996 -20.54 -26.27 -11.88
CA ARG A 996 -20.94 -25.37 -10.80
C ARG A 996 -22.24 -24.65 -11.14
N PHE A 997 -23.16 -24.59 -10.20
CA PHE A 997 -24.47 -23.96 -10.40
C PHE A 997 -25.01 -23.30 -9.11
N LEU A 998 -26.05 -22.49 -9.26
CA LEU A 998 -26.81 -21.90 -8.16
C LEU A 998 -28.19 -22.54 -8.13
N CYS A 999 -28.55 -23.23 -7.03
CA CYS A 999 -29.85 -23.85 -6.87
C CYS A 999 -30.88 -22.82 -6.34
N ARG A 1000 -31.45 -22.03 -7.25
CA ARG A 1000 -32.53 -21.10 -6.94
C ARG A 1000 -33.86 -21.83 -7.13
N GLY A 1001 -34.67 -21.92 -6.07
CA GLY A 1001 -36.03 -22.47 -6.17
C GLY A 1001 -36.81 -21.80 -7.30
N ASN A 1002 -37.74 -22.54 -7.91
CA ASN A 1002 -38.45 -22.14 -9.12
C ASN A 1002 -38.89 -20.66 -9.06
N PRO A 1003 -38.43 -19.79 -9.99
CA PRO A 1003 -39.03 -18.48 -10.13
C PRO A 1003 -40.48 -18.69 -10.58
N ARG A 1004 -41.44 -18.22 -9.78
CA ARG A 1004 -42.81 -18.07 -10.26
C ARG A 1004 -42.86 -17.06 -11.41
#